data_AF-A0A3G9IFU4-F1
#
_entry.id   AF-A0A3G9IFU4-F1
#
_cell.length_a   1.000
_cell.length_b   1.000
_cell.length_c   1.000
_cell.angle_alpha   90.00
_cell.angle_beta   90.00
_cell.angle_gamma   90.00
#
_symmetry.space_group_name_H-M   'P 1'
#
loop_
_entity.id
_entity.type
_entity.pdbx_description
1 polymer ?
#
loop_
_entity_poly.entity_id
_entity_poly.type
_entity_poly.pdbx_seq_one_letter_code
_entity_poly.pdbx_strand_id
1 'polypeptide(L)'
;MGWNLGTIKGRYTAVFLGFMALVCALTVIGIQIWITPALQKAGEENVALRVGEIATDIRDQLNGVQTQSRSITQLVAQLPSEQIDAQLPALIDQYGNGMVFGGGIWPLPDKREAGRAKFSTFFHRDASNALIPNTYWNSAEAPNYFDQPWHKAGQQAPRGVCAWAAAYKDGASQQPRTNCAMGIYQDGALYGVSTIDVTLGFFNDLVAKKEQEIGGQVMIIEADGKILSRNARLTGDVVLGNLSAHADYPFALAISGLLGQDASKGQLRTTFQDQGEEQTLLMEAIEGTPWLLATALPTRTLTQDSRDVLATLASIQLPLAGLLFVLMVLAISQLGSRLQTLKLNIDALSAGDADLTARIEVKGHDELDNIALSVNRFIAFLQQMMVQVTAATDLITRELAQLDQQTGQARRILGEHASETDQVVTALNELSSTADSVARHANDSASFTEAANGQAASSRKVVGSASASVVALIDEVDLAAAKVLEMQEDAQQIGSVLGVIGGIAAQTNLLALNAAIEAARAGEQGRGFAVVADEVRALAARTQNSTAEVGSMLSRLTQGVAEAVVAMEQTKRSCQAAADTTGQVTGGLDTMADAVVQIHDLSSQIATAAEEQSRVTEEINRNMVSIRDMLNLLVENGGNTEQSAATLLGSNRQLLALVHRFKV
;
A
#
# COMPACT_ATOMS: atom_id res chain seq x y z
N MET A 1 -42.10 -20.89 10.04
CA MET A 1 -40.87 -20.26 9.52
C MET A 1 -39.77 -20.52 10.53
N GLY A 2 -38.82 -21.42 10.25
CA GLY A 2 -37.68 -21.64 11.15
C GLY A 2 -36.74 -20.45 11.08
N TRP A 3 -36.55 -19.72 12.19
CA TRP A 3 -35.64 -18.59 12.25
C TRP A 3 -34.21 -19.14 12.34
N ASN A 4 -33.48 -19.13 11.22
CA ASN A 4 -32.08 -19.53 11.22
C ASN A 4 -31.22 -18.39 11.82
N LEU A 5 -30.94 -18.51 13.12
CA LEU A 5 -30.07 -17.63 13.91
C LEU A 5 -28.60 -17.64 13.44
N GLY A 6 -28.22 -18.49 12.49
CA GLY A 6 -26.89 -18.49 11.88
C GLY A 6 -26.65 -17.32 10.91
N THR A 7 -27.70 -16.62 10.46
CA THR A 7 -27.57 -15.49 9.52
C THR A 7 -27.55 -14.16 10.25
N ILE A 8 -26.80 -13.18 9.73
CA ILE A 8 -26.78 -11.79 10.23
C ILE A 8 -28.21 -11.24 10.32
N LYS A 9 -29.02 -11.50 9.28
CA LYS A 9 -30.45 -11.17 9.27
C LYS A 9 -31.20 -11.76 10.46
N GLY A 10 -31.03 -13.06 10.74
CA GLY A 10 -31.69 -13.72 11.88
C GLY A 10 -31.28 -13.14 13.23
N ARG A 11 -30.00 -12.85 13.43
CA ARG A 11 -29.47 -12.33 14.70
C ARG A 11 -29.94 -10.90 14.98
N TYR A 12 -29.83 -10.00 14.00
CA TYR A 12 -30.28 -8.61 14.19
C TYR A 12 -31.79 -8.49 14.36
N THR A 13 -32.57 -9.32 13.66
CA THR A 13 -34.03 -9.34 13.83
C THR A 13 -34.42 -9.84 15.23
N ALA A 14 -33.72 -10.86 15.76
CA ALA A 14 -33.96 -11.36 17.11
C ALA A 14 -33.55 -10.36 18.20
N VAL A 15 -32.39 -9.69 18.04
CA VAL A 15 -31.92 -8.65 18.97
C VAL A 15 -32.87 -7.46 18.99
N PHE A 16 -33.37 -7.02 17.83
CA PHE A 16 -34.32 -5.92 17.75
C PHE A 16 -35.67 -6.26 18.38
N LEU A 17 -36.18 -7.49 18.18
CA LEU A 17 -37.39 -7.94 18.85
C LEU A 17 -37.22 -7.99 20.38
N GLY A 18 -36.06 -8.46 20.85
CA GLY A 18 -35.73 -8.44 22.27
C GLY A 18 -35.63 -7.01 22.83
N PHE A 19 -35.00 -6.09 22.09
CA PHE A 19 -34.92 -4.68 22.44
C PHE A 19 -36.30 -4.03 22.50
N MET A 20 -37.17 -4.30 21.53
CA MET A 20 -38.52 -3.74 21.55
C MET A 20 -39.36 -4.29 22.71
N ALA A 21 -39.26 -5.58 23.01
CA ALA A 21 -39.94 -6.15 24.17
C ALA A 21 -39.47 -5.49 25.48
N LEU A 22 -38.16 -5.23 25.61
CA LEU A 22 -37.57 -4.54 26.76
C LEU A 22 -38.07 -3.09 26.87
N VAL A 23 -38.08 -2.34 25.77
CA VAL A 23 -38.56 -0.95 25.76
C VAL A 23 -40.02 -0.87 26.17
N CYS A 24 -40.87 -1.74 25.64
CA CYS A 24 -42.29 -1.81 26.02
C CYS A 24 -42.47 -2.11 27.53
N ALA A 25 -41.70 -3.06 28.07
CA ALA A 25 -41.75 -3.38 29.51
C ALA A 25 -41.30 -2.21 30.38
N LEU A 26 -40.19 -1.55 30.03
CA LEU A 26 -39.68 -0.38 30.75
C LEU A 26 -40.64 0.81 30.70
N THR A 27 -41.33 1.02 29.58
CA THR A 27 -42.34 2.08 29.47
C THR A 27 -43.53 1.83 30.40
N VAL A 28 -44.04 0.61 30.48
CA VAL A 28 -45.16 0.28 31.39
C VAL A 28 -44.75 0.51 32.85
N ILE A 29 -43.54 0.08 33.23
CA ILE A 29 -43.00 0.26 34.57
C ILE A 29 -42.81 1.75 34.91
N GLY A 30 -42.20 2.52 33.99
CA GLY A 30 -41.97 3.96 34.19
C GLY A 30 -43.26 4.73 34.38
N ILE A 31 -44.29 4.38 33.61
CA ILE A 31 -45.60 5.01 33.70
C ILE A 31 -46.25 4.73 35.07
N GLN A 32 -46.23 3.48 35.56
CA GLN A 32 -46.83 3.14 36.86
C GLN A 32 -46.15 3.81 38.05
N ILE A 33 -44.82 3.91 38.03
CA ILE A 33 -44.05 4.44 39.16
C ILE A 33 -44.03 5.97 39.19
N TRP A 34 -44.01 6.63 38.02
CA TRP A 34 -43.74 8.08 37.95
C TRP A 34 -44.96 8.89 37.52
N ILE A 35 -45.74 8.40 36.55
CA ILE A 35 -46.80 9.18 35.92
C ILE A 35 -48.11 9.07 36.71
N THR A 36 -48.51 7.85 37.12
CA THR A 36 -49.73 7.63 37.89
C THR A 36 -49.79 8.43 39.21
N PRO A 37 -48.76 8.39 40.10
CA PRO A 37 -48.80 9.19 41.33
C PRO A 37 -48.75 10.70 41.09
N ALA A 38 -48.06 11.16 40.03
CA ALA A 38 -48.05 12.57 39.66
C ALA A 38 -49.42 13.06 39.17
N LEU A 39 -50.13 12.24 38.39
CA LEU A 39 -51.48 12.55 37.91
C LEU A 39 -52.51 12.57 39.05
N GLN A 40 -52.40 11.66 40.02
CA GLN A 40 -53.27 11.67 41.20
C GLN A 40 -53.08 12.93 42.04
N LYS A 41 -51.82 13.32 42.28
CA LYS A 41 -51.50 14.56 43.00
C LYS A 41 -52.04 15.80 42.28
N ALA A 42 -51.91 15.85 40.95
CA ALA A 42 -52.44 16.96 40.14
C ALA A 42 -53.98 17.02 40.14
N GLY A 43 -54.65 15.85 40.19
CA GLY A 43 -56.11 15.76 40.34
C GLY A 43 -56.57 16.28 41.71
N GLU A 44 -55.87 15.92 42.78
CA GLU A 44 -56.16 16.38 44.15
C GLU A 44 -55.97 17.89 44.31
N GLU A 45 -54.88 18.47 43.78
CA GLU A 45 -54.63 19.92 43.85
C GLU A 45 -55.71 20.73 43.10
N ASN A 46 -56.18 20.26 41.93
CA ASN A 46 -57.26 20.91 41.20
C ASN A 46 -58.60 20.89 41.96
N VAL A 47 -58.89 19.80 42.66
CA VAL A 47 -60.10 19.70 43.47
C VAL A 47 -60.03 20.59 44.70
N ALA A 48 -58.87 20.65 45.39
CA ALA A 48 -58.66 21.55 46.51
C ALA A 48 -58.84 23.03 46.10
N LEU A 49 -58.37 23.42 44.90
CA LEU A 49 -58.60 24.76 44.35
C LEU A 49 -60.08 25.07 44.15
N ARG A 50 -60.86 24.14 43.58
CA ARG A 50 -62.31 24.32 43.39
C ARG A 50 -63.08 24.40 44.70
N VAL A 51 -62.63 23.70 45.75
CA VAL A 51 -63.21 23.78 47.09
C VAL A 51 -62.92 25.16 47.71
N GLY A 52 -61.68 25.65 47.60
CA GLY A 52 -61.30 26.99 48.04
C GLY A 52 -62.07 28.12 47.34
N GLU A 53 -62.46 27.93 46.07
CA GLU A 53 -63.36 28.88 45.37
C GLU A 53 -64.72 28.98 46.06
N ILE A 54 -65.26 27.88 46.62
CA ILE A 54 -66.54 27.89 47.35
C ILE A 54 -66.42 28.71 48.64
N ALA A 55 -65.35 28.50 49.41
CA ALA A 55 -65.11 29.29 50.63
C ALA A 55 -64.88 30.77 50.30
N THR A 56 -64.24 31.08 49.17
CA THR A 56 -64.03 32.44 48.68
C THR A 56 -65.35 33.10 48.28
N ASP A 57 -66.21 32.41 47.51
CA ASP A 57 -67.53 32.91 47.12
C ASP A 57 -68.40 33.24 48.35
N ILE A 58 -68.35 32.40 49.40
CA ILE A 58 -69.03 32.66 50.68
C ILE A 58 -68.48 33.94 51.31
N ARG A 59 -67.16 34.06 51.43
CA ARG A 59 -66.49 35.20 52.05
C ARG A 59 -66.80 36.51 51.33
N ASP A 60 -66.85 36.51 50.00
CA ASP A 60 -67.13 37.70 49.19
C ASP A 60 -68.56 38.21 49.40
N GLN A 61 -69.55 37.31 49.50
CA GLN A 61 -70.92 37.68 49.84
C GLN A 61 -71.03 38.29 51.25
N LEU A 62 -70.35 37.69 52.24
CA LEU A 62 -70.32 38.20 53.62
C LEU A 62 -69.58 39.55 53.71
N ASN A 63 -68.52 39.74 52.94
CA ASN A 63 -67.81 41.01 52.83
C ASN A 63 -68.70 42.13 52.27
N GLY A 64 -69.63 41.80 51.37
CA GLY A 64 -70.66 42.74 50.91
C GLY A 64 -71.51 43.28 52.06
N VAL A 65 -72.02 42.38 52.92
CA VAL A 65 -72.81 42.74 54.11
C VAL A 65 -71.98 43.51 55.12
N GLN A 66 -70.72 43.13 55.33
CA GLN A 66 -69.79 43.85 56.20
C GLN A 66 -69.55 45.29 55.71
N THR A 67 -69.38 45.46 54.40
CA THR A 67 -69.18 46.77 53.79
C THR A 67 -70.42 47.66 53.94
N GLN A 68 -71.61 47.06 53.79
CA GLN A 68 -72.87 47.74 54.07
C GLN A 68 -72.96 48.18 55.54
N SER A 69 -72.64 47.29 56.48
CA SER A 69 -72.63 47.60 57.92
C SER A 69 -71.61 48.68 58.28
N ARG A 70 -70.45 48.69 57.62
CA ARG A 70 -69.44 49.75 57.78
C ARG A 70 -69.96 51.11 57.35
N SER A 71 -70.66 51.18 56.22
CA SER A 71 -71.31 52.42 55.75
C SER A 71 -72.37 52.91 56.74
N ILE A 72 -73.19 52.00 57.28
CA ILE A 72 -74.22 52.32 58.29
C ILE A 72 -73.57 52.88 59.56
N THR A 73 -72.57 52.20 60.12
CA THR A 73 -71.91 52.62 61.37
C THR A 73 -71.21 53.97 61.24
N GLN A 74 -70.64 54.29 60.07
CA GLN A 74 -70.01 55.59 59.81
C GLN A 74 -71.03 56.72 59.67
N LEU A 75 -72.12 56.49 58.93
CA LEU A 75 -73.14 57.50 58.71
C LEU A 75 -73.93 57.79 59.99
N VAL A 76 -74.34 56.75 60.71
CA VAL A 76 -75.14 56.87 61.93
C VAL A 76 -74.42 57.64 63.03
N ALA A 77 -73.08 57.57 63.09
CA ALA A 77 -72.28 58.36 64.04
C ALA A 77 -72.38 59.89 63.82
N GLN A 78 -72.83 60.34 62.65
CA GLN A 78 -72.95 61.76 62.30
C GLN A 78 -74.41 62.26 62.25
N LEU A 79 -75.38 61.35 62.31
CA LEU A 79 -76.80 61.69 62.21
C LEU A 79 -77.38 62.06 63.57
N PRO A 80 -78.24 63.09 63.66
CA PRO A 80 -79.05 63.31 64.84
C PRO A 80 -80.07 62.18 65.02
N SER A 81 -80.51 61.95 66.27
CA SER A 81 -81.34 60.80 66.66
C SER A 81 -82.58 60.55 65.78
N GLU A 82 -83.31 61.60 65.39
CA GLU A 82 -84.51 61.50 64.55
C GLU A 82 -84.20 61.06 63.11
N GLN A 83 -83.03 61.45 62.58
CA GLN A 83 -82.62 61.06 61.22
C GLN A 83 -82.16 59.60 61.15
N ILE A 84 -81.72 59.00 62.26
CA ILE A 84 -81.38 57.58 62.31
C ILE A 84 -82.62 56.74 61.96
N ASP A 85 -83.80 57.05 62.52
CA ASP A 85 -85.04 56.32 62.24
C ASP A 85 -85.47 56.45 60.78
N ALA A 86 -85.33 57.65 60.19
CA ALA A 86 -85.78 57.93 58.84
C ALA A 86 -84.86 57.32 57.77
N GLN A 87 -83.54 57.29 58.01
CA GLN A 87 -82.56 56.88 57.00
C GLN A 87 -82.23 55.39 57.04
N LEU A 88 -82.36 54.74 58.20
CA LEU A 88 -81.95 53.35 58.37
C LEU A 88 -82.59 52.36 57.37
N PRO A 89 -83.90 52.44 57.03
CA PRO A 89 -84.50 51.53 56.04
C PRO A 89 -83.80 51.59 54.67
N ALA A 90 -83.47 52.79 54.19
CA ALA A 90 -82.78 52.97 52.91
C ALA A 90 -81.35 52.44 52.94
N LEU A 91 -80.68 52.52 54.09
CA LEU A 91 -79.33 51.98 54.26
C LEU A 91 -79.32 50.44 54.35
N ILE A 92 -80.35 49.84 54.96
CA ILE A 92 -80.54 48.39 55.01
C ILE A 92 -80.85 47.84 53.61
N ASP A 93 -81.65 48.55 52.82
CA ASP A 93 -82.03 48.13 51.46
C ASP A 93 -81.09 48.63 50.35
N GLN A 94 -79.97 49.26 50.71
CA GLN A 94 -79.09 50.01 49.79
C GLN A 94 -78.70 49.25 48.51
N TYR A 95 -78.52 47.93 48.60
CA TYR A 95 -78.11 47.07 47.48
C TYR A 95 -79.23 46.19 46.93
N GLY A 96 -80.47 46.32 47.42
CA GLY A 96 -81.58 45.42 47.07
C GLY A 96 -81.30 43.95 47.38
N ASN A 97 -80.39 43.69 48.33
CA ASN A 97 -79.90 42.34 48.61
C ASN A 97 -80.99 41.54 49.34
N GLY A 98 -81.61 40.59 48.63
CA GLY A 98 -82.65 39.72 49.18
C GLY A 98 -82.19 38.81 50.33
N MET A 99 -80.88 38.69 50.57
CA MET A 99 -80.33 37.97 51.73
C MET A 99 -80.43 38.79 53.02
N VAL A 100 -80.50 40.12 52.93
CA VAL A 100 -80.61 41.01 54.10
C VAL A 100 -82.06 41.03 54.57
N PHE A 101 -82.30 40.37 55.69
CA PHE A 101 -83.58 40.31 56.36
C PHE A 101 -83.94 41.63 57.03
N GLY A 102 -82.96 42.32 57.60
CA GLY A 102 -83.18 43.53 58.37
C GLY A 102 -81.89 44.09 58.93
N GLY A 103 -82.01 45.16 59.70
CA GLY A 103 -80.87 45.77 60.37
C GLY A 103 -81.30 46.75 61.43
N GLY A 104 -80.40 46.99 62.38
CA GLY A 104 -80.72 47.78 63.56
C GLY A 104 -79.56 48.61 64.05
N ILE A 105 -79.90 49.71 64.71
CA ILE A 105 -79.00 50.56 65.47
C ILE A 105 -79.35 50.42 66.95
N TRP A 106 -78.36 50.01 67.72
CA TRP A 106 -78.47 49.59 69.11
C TRP A 106 -77.53 50.42 70.00
N PRO A 107 -77.90 51.67 70.36
CA PRO A 107 -77.07 52.55 71.18
C PRO A 107 -76.86 52.03 72.61
N LEU A 108 -75.74 52.38 73.25
CA LEU A 108 -75.60 52.16 74.69
C LEU A 108 -76.61 53.04 75.48
N PRO A 109 -76.91 52.70 76.75
CA PRO A 109 -77.80 53.49 77.60
C PRO A 109 -77.45 54.98 77.58
N ASP A 110 -78.48 55.84 77.54
CA ASP A 110 -78.36 57.30 77.57
C ASP A 110 -77.60 57.95 76.40
N LYS A 111 -77.17 57.17 75.38
CA LYS A 111 -76.44 57.72 74.22
C LYS A 111 -77.31 58.42 73.20
N ARG A 112 -78.55 57.96 73.04
CA ARG A 112 -79.46 58.48 72.01
C ARG A 112 -80.43 59.54 72.54
N GLU A 113 -80.92 59.36 73.76
CA GLU A 113 -81.77 60.30 74.49
C GLU A 113 -81.45 60.15 75.98
N ALA A 114 -81.14 61.25 76.66
CA ALA A 114 -80.74 61.22 78.06
C ALA A 114 -81.91 60.76 78.96
N GLY A 115 -81.66 59.81 79.85
CA GLY A 115 -82.67 59.25 80.75
C GLY A 115 -83.43 58.05 80.17
N ARG A 116 -83.08 57.60 78.95
CA ARG A 116 -83.73 56.47 78.28
C ARG A 116 -82.71 55.36 78.00
N ALA A 117 -82.81 54.28 78.77
CA ALA A 117 -81.88 53.15 78.65
C ALA A 117 -82.06 52.33 77.36
N LYS A 118 -83.31 52.16 76.87
CA LYS A 118 -83.61 51.42 75.63
C LYS A 118 -84.17 52.36 74.57
N PHE A 119 -83.32 52.76 73.64
CA PHE A 119 -83.74 53.53 72.46
C PHE A 119 -83.03 53.09 71.17
N SER A 120 -83.41 51.91 70.67
CA SER A 120 -82.94 51.32 69.42
C SER A 120 -83.83 51.66 68.23
N THR A 121 -83.30 51.48 67.02
CA THR A 121 -84.06 51.48 65.77
C THR A 121 -83.81 50.14 65.10
N PHE A 122 -84.85 49.37 64.78
CA PHE A 122 -84.69 48.11 64.06
C PHE A 122 -85.77 47.98 63.00
N PHE A 123 -85.35 47.66 61.78
CA PHE A 123 -86.25 47.34 60.67
C PHE A 123 -85.98 45.93 60.20
N HIS A 124 -87.05 45.21 59.87
CA HIS A 124 -86.98 43.88 59.30
C HIS A 124 -88.03 43.73 58.20
N ARG A 125 -87.80 42.79 57.29
CA ARG A 125 -88.72 42.50 56.20
C ARG A 125 -89.88 41.64 56.68
N ASP A 126 -91.10 42.03 56.31
CA ASP A 126 -92.28 41.19 56.46
C ASP A 126 -92.39 40.15 55.33
N ALA A 127 -93.50 39.39 55.31
CA ALA A 127 -93.75 38.38 54.28
C ALA A 127 -93.89 38.97 52.85
N SER A 128 -94.15 40.27 52.71
CA SER A 128 -94.20 40.99 51.42
C SER A 128 -92.85 41.57 51.00
N ASN A 129 -91.78 41.28 51.76
CA ASN A 129 -90.42 41.78 51.58
C ASN A 129 -90.25 43.30 51.88
N ALA A 130 -91.24 43.94 52.50
CA ALA A 130 -91.20 45.35 52.88
C ALA A 130 -90.55 45.54 54.25
N LEU A 131 -89.65 46.52 54.39
CA LEU A 131 -89.02 46.85 55.67
C LEU A 131 -90.02 47.55 56.60
N ILE A 132 -90.35 46.89 57.70
CA ILE A 132 -91.25 47.39 58.75
C ILE A 132 -90.49 47.61 60.06
N PRO A 133 -90.81 48.67 60.83
CA PRO A 133 -90.15 48.92 62.11
C PRO A 133 -90.57 47.87 63.14
N ASN A 134 -89.63 47.48 63.99
CA ASN A 134 -89.90 46.62 65.15
C ASN A 134 -89.53 47.38 66.43
N THR A 135 -90.55 47.66 67.23
CA THR A 135 -90.43 48.45 68.47
C THR A 135 -90.31 47.59 69.72
N TYR A 136 -90.35 46.25 69.61
CA TYR A 136 -90.35 45.34 70.76
C TYR A 136 -89.15 45.59 71.68
N TRP A 137 -87.95 45.75 71.12
CA TRP A 137 -86.72 45.96 71.90
C TRP A 137 -86.67 47.26 72.69
N ASN A 138 -87.60 48.19 72.45
CA ASN A 138 -87.76 49.42 73.22
C ASN A 138 -88.86 49.31 74.29
N SER A 139 -89.55 48.17 74.39
CA SER A 139 -90.59 47.93 75.40
C SER A 139 -89.99 47.54 76.75
N ALA A 140 -90.83 47.56 77.80
CA ALA A 140 -90.40 47.17 79.14
C ALA A 140 -90.12 45.66 79.23
N GLU A 141 -90.85 44.85 78.46
CA GLU A 141 -90.81 43.39 78.49
C GLU A 141 -89.59 42.80 77.77
N ALA A 142 -89.04 43.50 76.78
CA ALA A 142 -87.86 43.01 76.07
C ALA A 142 -86.64 43.01 77.00
N PRO A 143 -85.72 42.02 76.90
CA PRO A 143 -84.47 42.08 77.63
C PRO A 143 -83.61 43.26 77.15
N ASN A 144 -82.65 43.68 77.96
CA ASN A 144 -81.68 44.69 77.55
C ASN A 144 -80.89 44.20 76.33
N TYR A 145 -80.99 44.90 75.20
CA TYR A 145 -80.27 44.51 73.98
C TYR A 145 -78.74 44.68 74.14
N PHE A 146 -78.29 45.65 74.95
CA PHE A 146 -76.88 45.88 75.24
C PHE A 146 -76.25 44.79 76.14
N ASP A 147 -77.06 43.92 76.74
CA ASP A 147 -76.58 42.75 77.48
C ASP A 147 -76.47 41.49 76.62
N GLN A 148 -77.00 41.52 75.39
CA GLN A 148 -77.08 40.34 74.52
C GLN A 148 -75.70 39.96 73.94
N PRO A 149 -75.44 38.65 73.71
CA PRO A 149 -74.15 38.18 73.21
C PRO A 149 -73.73 38.82 71.88
N TRP A 150 -74.65 38.98 70.93
CA TRP A 150 -74.37 39.60 69.64
C TRP A 150 -73.99 41.08 69.77
N HIS A 151 -74.60 41.80 70.73
CA HIS A 151 -74.28 43.20 70.99
C HIS A 151 -72.89 43.31 71.59
N LYS A 152 -72.60 42.55 72.65
CA LYS A 152 -71.26 42.48 73.27
C LYS A 152 -70.19 42.08 72.27
N ALA A 153 -70.48 41.12 71.39
CA ALA A 153 -69.57 40.72 70.31
C ALA A 153 -69.30 41.86 69.33
N GLY A 154 -70.34 42.60 68.92
CA GLY A 154 -70.19 43.80 68.09
C GLY A 154 -69.39 44.93 68.77
N GLN A 155 -69.50 45.08 70.09
CA GLN A 155 -68.67 46.04 70.85
C GLN A 155 -67.18 45.64 70.85
N GLN A 156 -66.91 44.34 70.95
CA GLN A 156 -65.55 43.78 71.01
C GLN A 156 -64.92 43.59 69.62
N ALA A 157 -65.73 43.60 68.56
CA ALA A 157 -65.25 43.48 67.20
C ALA A 157 -64.31 44.64 66.82
N PRO A 158 -63.24 44.37 66.03
CA PRO A 158 -62.43 45.44 65.46
C PRO A 158 -63.28 46.44 64.69
N ARG A 159 -62.91 47.74 64.73
CA ARG A 159 -63.65 48.80 64.02
C ARG A 159 -63.79 48.47 62.54
N GLY A 160 -65.03 48.48 62.04
CA GLY A 160 -65.32 48.21 60.63
C GLY A 160 -65.34 46.73 60.25
N VAL A 161 -65.27 45.81 61.21
CA VAL A 161 -65.33 44.35 61.02
C VAL A 161 -66.58 43.79 61.71
N CYS A 162 -67.27 42.87 61.05
CA CYS A 162 -68.42 42.17 61.62
C CYS A 162 -67.95 41.15 62.67
N ALA A 163 -68.57 41.17 63.84
CA ALA A 163 -68.73 39.97 64.64
C ALA A 163 -69.94 39.21 64.10
N TRP A 164 -69.70 38.13 63.35
CA TRP A 164 -70.75 37.23 62.89
C TRP A 164 -71.28 36.40 64.05
N ALA A 165 -72.58 36.50 64.31
CA ALA A 165 -73.23 35.73 65.36
C ALA A 165 -73.43 34.26 64.93
N ALA A 166 -73.45 33.36 65.91
CA ALA A 166 -73.92 32.00 65.68
C ALA A 166 -75.35 32.03 65.13
N ALA A 167 -75.69 31.09 64.26
CA ALA A 167 -77.00 31.10 63.63
C ALA A 167 -78.13 30.78 64.64
N TYR A 168 -79.27 31.46 64.50
CA TYR A 168 -80.43 31.36 65.39
C TYR A 168 -81.76 31.51 64.61
N LYS A 169 -82.87 31.10 65.24
CA LYS A 169 -84.22 31.34 64.73
C LYS A 169 -85.08 31.89 65.86
N ASP A 170 -85.84 32.92 65.57
CA ASP A 170 -86.81 33.52 66.50
C ASP A 170 -88.13 33.81 65.79
N GLY A 171 -89.12 34.31 66.53
CA GLY A 171 -90.47 34.53 66.01
C GLY A 171 -90.58 35.63 64.94
N ALA A 172 -89.52 36.40 64.69
CA ALA A 172 -89.54 37.48 63.69
C ALA A 172 -89.31 36.98 62.27
N SER A 173 -88.64 35.83 62.09
CA SER A 173 -88.30 35.29 60.77
C SER A 173 -88.76 33.84 60.62
N GLN A 174 -89.37 33.52 59.48
CA GLN A 174 -89.70 32.13 59.10
C GLN A 174 -88.44 31.29 58.83
N GLN A 175 -87.32 31.95 58.49
CA GLN A 175 -86.05 31.31 58.18
C GLN A 175 -85.03 31.53 59.32
N PRO A 176 -84.19 30.54 59.63
CA PRO A 176 -82.97 30.74 60.41
C PRO A 176 -82.12 31.88 59.86
N ARG A 177 -81.42 32.58 60.75
CA ARG A 177 -80.63 33.77 60.43
C ARG A 177 -79.37 33.86 61.25
N THR A 178 -78.44 34.66 60.76
CA THR A 178 -77.28 35.16 61.51
C THR A 178 -77.27 36.68 61.37
N ASN A 179 -76.43 37.36 62.15
CA ASN A 179 -76.24 38.78 61.99
C ASN A 179 -74.76 39.15 61.98
N CYS A 180 -74.45 40.18 61.21
CA CYS A 180 -73.23 40.94 61.35
C CYS A 180 -73.46 42.02 62.40
N ALA A 181 -72.82 41.91 63.57
CA ALA A 181 -72.80 42.95 64.59
C ALA A 181 -71.51 43.77 64.50
N MET A 182 -71.60 45.10 64.46
CA MET A 182 -70.45 46.00 64.32
C MET A 182 -70.58 47.23 65.22
N GLY A 183 -69.54 47.56 65.97
CA GLY A 183 -69.53 48.72 66.87
C GLY A 183 -69.64 50.06 66.12
N ILE A 184 -70.51 50.94 66.61
CA ILE A 184 -70.68 52.33 66.17
C ILE A 184 -69.87 53.21 67.11
N TYR A 185 -69.04 54.10 66.56
CA TYR A 185 -68.21 55.01 67.34
C TYR A 185 -68.51 56.45 66.95
N GLN A 186 -68.86 57.28 67.93
CA GLN A 186 -69.09 58.72 67.78
C GLN A 186 -68.02 59.46 68.59
N ASP A 187 -67.32 60.41 67.94
CA ASP A 187 -66.18 61.15 68.52
C ASP A 187 -65.12 60.26 69.20
N GLY A 188 -64.90 59.07 68.62
CA GLY A 188 -63.93 58.08 69.11
C GLY A 188 -64.42 57.22 70.27
N ALA A 189 -65.55 57.54 70.91
CA ALA A 189 -66.17 56.73 71.96
C ALA A 189 -67.21 55.77 71.38
N LEU A 190 -67.39 54.60 72.01
CA LEU A 190 -68.40 53.62 71.61
C LEU A 190 -69.80 54.21 71.86
N TYR A 191 -70.57 54.36 70.79
CA TYR A 191 -71.94 54.87 70.79
C TYR A 191 -72.94 53.73 70.92
N GLY A 192 -72.69 52.60 70.26
CA GLY A 192 -73.62 51.48 70.17
C GLY A 192 -73.12 50.40 69.23
N VAL A 193 -74.03 49.57 68.74
CA VAL A 193 -73.77 48.51 67.76
C VAL A 193 -74.78 48.63 66.62
N SER A 194 -74.33 48.42 65.40
CA SER A 194 -75.17 48.20 64.23
C SER A 194 -75.29 46.70 63.98
N THR A 195 -76.48 46.22 63.65
CA THR A 195 -76.66 44.85 63.14
C THR A 195 -77.20 44.87 61.73
N ILE A 196 -76.76 43.92 60.91
CA ILE A 196 -77.45 43.50 59.68
C ILE A 196 -77.74 42.02 59.81
N ASP A 197 -79.01 41.67 59.78
CA ASP A 197 -79.51 40.30 59.87
C ASP A 197 -79.59 39.72 58.45
N VAL A 198 -79.00 38.54 58.25
CA VAL A 198 -79.06 37.81 56.97
C VAL A 198 -79.69 36.43 57.17
N THR A 199 -80.52 36.02 56.21
CA THR A 199 -81.14 34.69 56.26
C THR A 199 -80.14 33.61 55.85
N LEU A 200 -80.20 32.44 56.50
CA LEU A 200 -79.38 31.29 56.11
C LEU A 200 -79.88 30.63 54.82
N GLY A 201 -81.00 31.08 54.25
CA GLY A 201 -81.49 30.64 52.94
C GLY A 201 -80.41 30.71 51.86
N PHE A 202 -79.58 31.74 51.91
CA PHE A 202 -78.45 31.94 51.01
C PHE A 202 -77.42 30.80 51.02
N PHE A 203 -77.09 30.27 52.21
CA PHE A 203 -76.14 29.15 52.29
C PHE A 203 -76.70 27.91 51.60
N ASN A 204 -78.01 27.69 51.68
CA ASN A 204 -78.65 26.56 51.01
C ASN A 204 -78.56 26.69 49.48
N ASP A 205 -78.84 27.86 48.93
CA ASP A 205 -78.81 28.09 47.49
C ASP A 205 -77.39 27.99 46.93
N LEU A 206 -76.42 28.54 47.66
CA LEU A 206 -75.01 28.46 47.28
C LEU A 206 -74.49 27.03 47.33
N VAL A 207 -74.77 26.31 48.42
CA VAL A 207 -74.37 24.90 48.58
C VAL A 207 -74.99 24.06 47.47
N ALA A 208 -76.29 24.19 47.19
CA ALA A 208 -76.96 23.43 46.14
C ALA A 208 -76.36 23.68 44.74
N LYS A 209 -76.02 24.95 44.43
CA LYS A 209 -75.34 25.29 43.17
C LYS A 209 -73.95 24.65 43.09
N LYS A 210 -73.17 24.73 44.17
CA LYS A 210 -71.81 24.19 44.18
C LYS A 210 -71.77 22.68 44.14
N GLU A 211 -72.71 21.98 44.80
CA GLU A 211 -72.86 20.53 44.69
C GLU A 211 -73.05 20.06 43.24
N GLN A 212 -73.82 20.82 42.43
CA GLN A 212 -74.00 20.54 41.00
C GLN A 212 -72.72 20.80 40.20
N GLU A 213 -72.00 21.89 40.49
CA GLU A 213 -70.76 22.25 39.78
C GLU A 213 -69.63 21.25 40.03
N ILE A 214 -69.46 20.79 41.27
CA ILE A 214 -68.37 19.88 41.63
C ILE A 214 -68.76 18.40 41.49
N GLY A 215 -70.06 18.09 41.35
CA GLY A 215 -70.54 16.71 41.30
C GLY A 215 -70.36 15.96 42.62
N GLY A 216 -70.51 16.67 43.74
CA GLY A 216 -70.16 16.21 45.09
C GLY A 216 -71.16 16.65 46.15
N GLN A 217 -70.80 16.44 47.40
CA GLN A 217 -71.56 16.79 48.60
C GLN A 217 -70.92 17.99 49.26
N VAL A 218 -71.70 18.99 49.67
CA VAL A 218 -71.20 20.21 50.34
C VAL A 218 -72.05 20.49 51.58
N MET A 219 -71.42 20.94 52.66
CA MET A 219 -72.11 21.35 53.89
C MET A 219 -71.34 22.44 54.63
N ILE A 220 -72.05 23.42 55.17
CA ILE A 220 -71.52 24.48 56.03
C ILE A 220 -71.96 24.19 57.46
N ILE A 221 -71.01 24.21 58.38
CA ILE A 221 -71.22 23.83 59.78
C ILE A 221 -70.51 24.79 60.74
N GLU A 222 -70.94 24.86 61.98
CA GLU A 222 -70.19 25.49 63.07
C GLU A 222 -69.22 24.47 63.71
N ALA A 223 -68.21 24.97 64.43
CA ALA A 223 -67.20 24.13 65.08
C ALA A 223 -67.76 23.14 66.12
N ASP A 224 -68.97 23.39 66.65
CA ASP A 224 -69.69 22.51 67.57
C ASP A 224 -70.55 21.45 66.84
N GLY A 225 -70.52 21.43 65.52
CA GLY A 225 -71.26 20.51 64.67
C GLY A 225 -72.67 20.97 64.32
N LYS A 226 -73.05 22.23 64.61
CA LYS A 226 -74.33 22.78 64.15
C LYS A 226 -74.35 22.95 62.63
N ILE A 227 -75.41 22.47 61.99
CA ILE A 227 -75.57 22.50 60.52
C ILE A 227 -76.18 23.84 60.10
N LEU A 228 -75.56 24.54 59.16
CA LEU A 228 -75.99 25.86 58.68
C LEU A 228 -76.54 25.86 57.25
N SER A 229 -76.25 24.82 56.48
CA SER A 229 -76.75 24.65 55.12
C SER A 229 -77.49 23.33 54.93
N ARG A 230 -78.43 23.31 53.99
CA ARG A 230 -79.01 22.07 53.47
C ARG A 230 -78.04 21.41 52.52
N ASN A 231 -77.96 20.10 52.63
CA ASN A 231 -77.27 19.24 51.69
C ASN A 231 -78.33 18.53 50.81
N ALA A 232 -78.06 18.33 49.51
CA ALA A 232 -79.02 17.71 48.60
C ALA A 232 -79.52 16.31 49.02
N ARG A 233 -78.71 15.56 49.80
CA ARG A 233 -79.01 14.18 50.21
C ARG A 233 -79.58 14.07 51.62
N LEU A 234 -79.46 15.10 52.45
CA LEU A 234 -79.99 15.12 53.80
C LEU A 234 -81.36 15.82 53.82
N THR A 235 -82.44 15.03 53.81
CA THR A 235 -83.83 15.54 53.71
C THR A 235 -84.46 15.84 55.07
N GLY A 236 -85.06 17.01 55.25
CA GLY A 236 -85.74 17.45 56.48
C GLY A 236 -85.43 18.91 56.85
N ASP A 237 -86.02 19.44 57.93
CA ASP A 237 -85.61 20.73 58.50
C ASP A 237 -84.40 20.52 59.42
N VAL A 238 -83.23 20.34 58.80
CA VAL A 238 -81.96 19.99 59.47
C VAL A 238 -81.10 21.20 59.84
N VAL A 239 -81.46 22.38 59.33
CA VAL A 239 -80.73 23.63 59.59
C VAL A 239 -80.92 24.01 61.07
N LEU A 240 -79.83 24.37 61.74
CA LEU A 240 -79.71 24.54 63.19
C LEU A 240 -79.74 23.25 64.02
N GLY A 241 -79.90 22.08 63.40
CA GLY A 241 -79.66 20.78 64.03
C GLY A 241 -78.16 20.52 64.23
N ASN A 242 -77.81 19.44 64.94
CA ASN A 242 -76.42 19.03 65.12
C ASN A 242 -76.11 17.78 64.29
N LEU A 243 -74.91 17.73 63.69
CA LEU A 243 -74.39 16.57 62.96
C LEU A 243 -74.47 15.26 63.74
N SER A 244 -74.34 15.30 65.07
CA SER A 244 -74.43 14.11 65.92
C SER A 244 -75.78 13.38 65.82
N ALA A 245 -76.85 14.08 65.42
CA ALA A 245 -78.17 13.49 65.21
C ALA A 245 -78.30 12.74 63.88
N HIS A 246 -77.29 12.84 63.01
CA HIS A 246 -77.29 12.27 61.65
C HIS A 246 -76.08 11.35 61.41
N ALA A 247 -75.66 10.60 62.43
CA ALA A 247 -74.53 9.66 62.33
C ALA A 247 -74.78 8.49 61.36
N ASP A 248 -76.04 8.26 60.97
CA ASP A 248 -76.47 7.32 59.94
C ASP A 248 -76.11 7.78 58.51
N TYR A 249 -75.85 9.07 58.33
CA TYR A 249 -75.43 9.64 57.05
C TYR A 249 -73.90 9.66 56.95
N PRO A 250 -73.27 8.88 56.04
CA PRO A 250 -71.81 8.69 56.02
C PRO A 250 -71.02 9.99 55.89
N PHE A 251 -71.53 10.97 55.14
CA PHE A 251 -70.90 12.29 55.01
C PHE A 251 -70.90 13.06 56.33
N ALA A 252 -72.03 13.07 57.06
CA ALA A 252 -72.10 13.71 58.37
C ALA A 252 -71.19 13.01 59.41
N LEU A 253 -71.09 11.68 59.37
CA LEU A 253 -70.16 10.92 60.22
C LEU A 253 -68.70 11.25 59.91
N ALA A 254 -68.34 11.33 58.63
CA ALA A 254 -66.98 11.67 58.19
C ALA A 254 -66.59 13.10 58.62
N ILE A 255 -67.52 14.06 58.49
CA ILE A 255 -67.34 15.43 58.99
C ILE A 255 -67.13 15.42 60.51
N SER A 256 -67.96 14.67 61.24
CA SER A 256 -67.86 14.57 62.70
C SER A 256 -66.50 14.02 63.16
N GLY A 257 -65.88 13.11 62.39
CA GLY A 257 -64.53 12.60 62.67
C GLY A 257 -63.41 13.64 62.49
N LEU A 258 -63.66 14.71 61.74
CA LEU A 258 -62.72 15.82 61.57
C LEU A 258 -62.98 16.99 62.54
N LEU A 259 -64.16 17.06 63.17
CA LEU A 259 -64.47 18.09 64.18
C LEU A 259 -63.51 17.96 65.38
N GLY A 260 -62.98 19.10 65.83
CA GLY A 260 -61.96 19.17 66.89
C GLY A 260 -60.52 19.19 66.39
N GLN A 261 -60.28 18.91 65.09
CA GLN A 261 -58.99 19.20 64.45
C GLN A 261 -58.94 20.66 64.01
N ASP A 262 -57.74 21.25 64.05
CA ASP A 262 -57.53 22.67 63.79
C ASP A 262 -57.54 22.98 62.28
N ALA A 263 -58.75 23.20 61.73
CA ALA A 263 -58.97 23.56 60.33
C ALA A 263 -58.39 24.94 59.94
N SER A 264 -57.85 25.72 60.90
CA SER A 264 -57.16 26.99 60.60
C SER A 264 -55.72 26.81 60.11
N LYS A 265 -55.13 25.61 60.32
CA LYS A 265 -53.75 25.28 59.90
C LYS A 265 -53.64 24.70 58.50
N GLY A 266 -54.76 24.55 57.80
CA GLY A 266 -54.83 24.00 56.46
C GLY A 266 -56.05 23.11 56.26
N GLN A 267 -56.26 22.69 55.02
CA GLN A 267 -57.36 21.82 54.65
C GLN A 267 -57.21 20.44 55.29
N LEU A 268 -58.23 20.01 56.01
CA LEU A 268 -58.33 18.69 56.62
C LEU A 268 -58.89 17.69 55.62
N ARG A 269 -58.39 16.46 55.65
CA ARG A 269 -58.77 15.40 54.70
C ARG A 269 -59.05 14.09 55.40
N THR A 270 -60.07 13.38 54.91
CA THR A 270 -60.25 11.95 55.16
C THR A 270 -60.91 11.28 53.96
N THR A 271 -60.93 9.95 53.93
CA THR A 271 -61.74 9.19 52.98
C THR A 271 -62.79 8.40 53.73
N PHE A 272 -63.93 8.17 53.08
CA PHE A 272 -65.03 7.39 53.63
C PHE A 272 -65.78 6.67 52.51
N GLN A 273 -66.58 5.68 52.86
CA GLN A 273 -67.40 4.95 51.90
C GLN A 273 -68.83 5.50 51.92
N ASP A 274 -69.36 5.84 50.75
CA ASP A 274 -70.75 6.26 50.57
C ASP A 274 -71.33 5.55 49.34
N GLN A 275 -72.46 4.85 49.52
CA GLN A 275 -73.14 4.08 48.46
C GLN A 275 -72.25 3.10 47.66
N GLY A 276 -71.22 2.51 48.30
CA GLY A 276 -70.31 1.54 47.67
C GLY A 276 -69.19 2.16 46.84
N GLU A 277 -69.04 3.49 46.87
CA GLU A 277 -67.91 4.21 46.30
C GLU A 277 -67.10 4.92 47.39
N GLU A 278 -65.77 4.86 47.27
CA GLU A 278 -64.89 5.64 48.13
C GLU A 278 -65.02 7.13 47.78
N GLN A 279 -65.29 7.95 48.78
CA GLN A 279 -65.36 9.40 48.70
C GLN A 279 -64.17 10.01 49.44
N THR A 280 -63.65 11.11 48.94
CA THR A 280 -62.66 11.95 49.62
C THR A 280 -63.38 13.17 50.19
N LEU A 281 -63.32 13.33 51.52
CA LEU A 281 -63.80 14.50 52.26
C LEU A 281 -62.64 15.49 52.44
N LEU A 282 -62.89 16.75 52.10
CA LEU A 282 -62.05 17.90 52.39
C LEU A 282 -62.84 18.86 53.28
N MET A 283 -62.21 19.39 54.33
CA MET A 283 -62.82 20.34 55.25
C MET A 283 -61.88 21.50 55.54
N GLU A 284 -62.38 22.73 55.47
CA GLU A 284 -61.59 23.94 55.69
C GLU A 284 -62.39 25.03 56.42
N ALA A 285 -61.69 25.95 57.08
CA ALA A 285 -62.32 27.09 57.75
C ALA A 285 -62.64 28.21 56.77
N ILE A 286 -63.84 28.80 56.88
CA ILE A 286 -64.20 30.02 56.15
C ILE A 286 -63.62 31.21 56.91
N GLU A 287 -62.52 31.76 56.39
CA GLU A 287 -61.76 32.83 57.01
C GLU A 287 -62.65 34.03 57.43
N GLY A 288 -62.50 34.48 58.69
CA GLY A 288 -63.27 35.60 59.24
C GLY A 288 -64.67 35.24 59.77
N THR A 289 -65.04 33.95 59.75
CA THR A 289 -66.32 33.45 60.25
C THR A 289 -66.11 32.29 61.24
N PRO A 290 -67.10 31.94 62.07
CA PRO A 290 -67.02 30.75 62.93
C PRO A 290 -67.38 29.44 62.19
N TRP A 291 -67.41 29.44 60.86
CA TRP A 291 -67.96 28.35 60.04
C TRP A 291 -66.88 27.55 59.33
N LEU A 292 -67.15 26.26 59.16
CA LEU A 292 -66.35 25.31 58.41
C LEU A 292 -67.13 24.89 57.15
N LEU A 293 -66.41 24.76 56.04
CA LEU A 293 -66.91 24.22 54.80
C LEU A 293 -66.41 22.78 54.66
N ALA A 294 -67.33 21.83 54.53
CA ALA A 294 -67.04 20.44 54.27
C ALA A 294 -67.51 20.05 52.86
N THR A 295 -66.65 19.39 52.09
CA THR A 295 -66.92 18.97 50.72
C THR A 295 -66.46 17.54 50.47
N ALA A 296 -67.30 16.66 49.91
CA ALA A 296 -66.93 15.30 49.54
C ALA A 296 -67.19 14.98 48.07
N LEU A 297 -66.26 14.26 47.45
CA LEU A 297 -66.28 13.90 46.03
C LEU A 297 -65.88 12.42 45.84
N PRO A 298 -66.34 11.71 44.80
CA PRO A 298 -65.91 10.35 44.54
C PRO A 298 -64.40 10.28 44.25
N THR A 299 -63.67 9.41 44.98
CA THR A 299 -62.22 9.23 44.79
C THR A 299 -61.86 8.78 43.38
N ARG A 300 -62.78 8.08 42.68
CA ARG A 300 -62.60 7.73 41.27
C ARG A 300 -62.46 8.94 40.36
N THR A 301 -63.15 10.05 40.64
CA THR A 301 -63.09 11.27 39.84
C THR A 301 -61.71 11.94 39.97
N LEU A 302 -60.99 11.71 41.06
CA LEU A 302 -59.59 12.12 41.24
C LEU A 302 -58.59 11.27 40.44
N THR A 303 -59.00 10.07 40.00
CA THR A 303 -58.10 9.07 39.37
C THR A 303 -58.47 8.73 37.92
N GLN A 304 -59.64 9.15 37.43
CA GLN A 304 -60.16 8.81 36.11
C GLN A 304 -59.32 9.40 34.96
N ASP A 305 -58.77 10.60 35.14
CA ASP A 305 -57.86 11.23 34.17
C ASP A 305 -56.57 10.44 33.96
N SER A 306 -56.17 9.61 34.93
CA SER A 306 -54.96 8.79 34.81
C SER A 306 -55.13 7.59 33.88
N ARG A 307 -56.35 7.07 33.63
CA ARG A 307 -56.54 5.88 32.76
C ARG A 307 -56.63 6.22 31.28
N ASP A 308 -57.18 7.37 30.92
CA ASP A 308 -57.31 7.77 29.52
C ASP A 308 -55.97 8.22 28.91
N VAL A 309 -55.09 8.82 29.73
CA VAL A 309 -53.70 9.13 29.34
C VAL A 309 -52.92 7.83 29.04
N LEU A 310 -53.12 6.79 29.84
CA LEU A 310 -52.50 5.46 29.63
C LEU A 310 -52.94 4.81 28.32
N ALA A 311 -54.24 4.83 28.03
CA ALA A 311 -54.78 4.25 26.81
C ALA A 311 -54.32 5.00 25.55
N THR A 312 -54.24 6.33 25.62
CA THR A 312 -53.79 7.18 24.50
C THR A 312 -52.32 6.93 24.17
N LEU A 313 -51.44 6.86 25.18
CA LEU A 313 -50.03 6.54 25.00
C LEU A 313 -49.82 5.15 24.37
N ALA A 314 -50.56 4.14 24.85
CA ALA A 314 -50.49 2.78 24.29
C ALA A 314 -50.95 2.71 22.82
N SER A 315 -51.96 3.48 22.45
CA SER A 315 -52.49 3.52 21.07
C SER A 315 -51.53 4.16 20.05
N ILE A 316 -50.59 5.00 20.50
CA ILE A 316 -49.54 5.60 19.65
C ILE A 316 -48.30 4.68 19.58
N GLN A 317 -47.93 4.05 20.71
CA GLN A 317 -46.70 3.26 20.80
C GLN A 317 -46.73 1.94 20.03
N LEU A 318 -47.86 1.24 20.02
CA LEU A 318 -48.00 -0.04 19.31
C LEU A 318 -47.87 0.08 17.78
N PRO A 319 -48.58 1.00 17.10
CA PRO A 319 -48.39 1.19 15.65
C PRO A 319 -47.01 1.76 15.32
N LEU A 320 -46.42 2.62 16.16
CA LEU A 320 -45.06 3.12 15.95
C LEU A 320 -44.02 2.00 16.05
N ALA A 321 -44.14 1.10 17.04
CA ALA A 321 -43.28 -0.07 17.16
C ALA A 321 -43.46 -1.04 15.97
N GLY A 322 -44.70 -1.23 15.50
CA GLY A 322 -45.00 -2.02 14.29
C GLY A 322 -44.39 -1.41 13.02
N LEU A 323 -44.50 -0.10 12.85
CA LEU A 323 -43.91 0.64 11.73
C LEU A 323 -42.38 0.53 11.74
N LEU A 324 -41.74 0.73 12.89
CA LEU A 324 -40.29 0.59 13.05
C LEU A 324 -39.82 -0.84 12.75
N PHE A 325 -40.60 -1.86 13.14
CA PHE A 325 -40.30 -3.25 12.81
C PHE A 325 -40.37 -3.51 11.29
N VAL A 326 -41.40 -3.01 10.62
CA VAL A 326 -41.54 -3.14 9.14
C VAL A 326 -40.40 -2.39 8.43
N LEU A 327 -40.09 -1.16 8.84
CA LEU A 327 -38.99 -0.38 8.27
C LEU A 327 -37.63 -1.07 8.46
N MET A 328 -37.39 -1.70 9.62
CA MET A 328 -36.17 -2.45 9.84
C MET A 328 -36.08 -3.69 8.94
N VAL A 329 -37.18 -4.45 8.79
CA VAL A 329 -37.21 -5.63 7.92
C VAL A 329 -36.94 -5.24 6.45
N LEU A 330 -37.48 -4.10 6.00
CA LEU A 330 -37.20 -3.53 4.68
C LEU A 330 -35.74 -3.07 4.53
N ALA A 331 -35.19 -2.38 5.53
CA ALA A 331 -33.79 -1.94 5.50
C ALA A 331 -32.81 -3.13 5.44
N ILE A 332 -33.03 -4.17 6.26
CA ILE A 332 -32.19 -5.37 6.27
C ILE A 332 -32.36 -6.19 4.99
N SER A 333 -33.57 -6.25 4.40
CA SER A 333 -33.79 -6.96 3.14
C SER A 333 -33.13 -6.26 1.96
N GLN A 334 -33.17 -4.92 1.91
CA GLN A 334 -32.50 -4.12 0.88
C GLN A 334 -30.97 -4.24 0.99
N LEU A 335 -30.42 -4.15 2.21
CA LEU A 335 -28.99 -4.34 2.45
C LEU A 335 -28.54 -5.77 2.11
N GLY A 336 -29.36 -6.78 2.45
CA GLY A 336 -29.11 -8.18 2.14
C GLY A 336 -29.05 -8.46 0.63
N SER A 337 -29.93 -7.83 -0.16
CA SER A 337 -29.91 -7.95 -1.62
C SER A 337 -28.63 -7.34 -2.22
N ARG A 338 -28.23 -6.13 -1.79
CA ARG A 338 -27.00 -5.48 -2.27
C ARG A 338 -25.73 -6.25 -1.90
N LEU A 339 -25.66 -6.77 -0.67
CA LEU A 339 -24.56 -7.63 -0.22
C LEU A 339 -24.50 -8.95 -0.99
N GLN A 340 -25.65 -9.52 -1.36
CA GLN A 340 -25.70 -10.74 -2.15
C GLN A 340 -25.23 -10.51 -3.59
N THR A 341 -25.55 -9.37 -4.22
CA THR A 341 -25.00 -8.99 -5.53
C THR A 341 -23.49 -8.79 -5.46
N LEU A 342 -22.99 -8.09 -4.43
CA LEU A 342 -21.55 -7.92 -4.22
C LEU A 342 -20.84 -9.27 -4.02
N LYS A 343 -21.43 -10.17 -3.22
CA LYS A 343 -20.94 -11.53 -3.04
C LYS A 343 -20.94 -12.31 -4.36
N LEU A 344 -22.03 -12.30 -5.13
CA LEU A 344 -22.12 -13.03 -6.38
C LEU A 344 -21.08 -12.56 -7.41
N ASN A 345 -20.81 -11.25 -7.47
CA ASN A 345 -19.78 -10.71 -8.35
C ASN A 345 -18.37 -11.12 -7.91
N ILE A 346 -18.10 -11.20 -6.60
CA ILE A 346 -16.82 -11.68 -6.06
C ILE A 346 -16.69 -13.20 -6.25
N ASP A 347 -17.76 -13.97 -5.99
CA ASP A 347 -17.81 -15.41 -6.21
C ASP A 347 -17.58 -15.72 -7.70
N ALA A 348 -18.20 -14.97 -8.62
CA ALA A 348 -17.97 -15.08 -10.07
C ALA A 348 -16.50 -14.79 -10.46
N LEU A 349 -15.86 -13.82 -9.80
CA LEU A 349 -14.43 -13.55 -9.97
C LEU A 349 -13.55 -14.73 -9.53
N SER A 350 -14.01 -15.51 -8.54
CA SER A 350 -13.29 -16.66 -7.98
C SER A 350 -13.65 -18.02 -8.60
N ALA A 351 -14.81 -18.14 -9.26
CA ALA A 351 -15.42 -19.42 -9.62
C ALA A 351 -15.00 -19.98 -11.00
N GLY A 352 -14.22 -19.24 -11.82
CA GLY A 352 -13.47 -19.90 -12.90
C GLY A 352 -13.27 -19.15 -14.21
N ASP A 353 -13.95 -18.03 -14.48
CA ASP A 353 -13.82 -17.34 -15.79
C ASP A 353 -12.75 -16.24 -15.81
N ALA A 354 -12.18 -15.89 -14.65
CA ALA A 354 -11.06 -14.95 -14.49
C ALA A 354 -11.20 -13.67 -15.35
N ASP A 355 -12.44 -13.19 -15.50
CA ASP A 355 -12.78 -12.06 -16.37
C ASP A 355 -12.52 -10.74 -15.62
N LEU A 356 -11.33 -10.19 -15.84
CA LEU A 356 -10.90 -8.90 -15.31
C LEU A 356 -11.47 -7.72 -16.13
N THR A 357 -12.29 -7.96 -17.16
CA THR A 357 -13.06 -6.90 -17.84
C THR A 357 -14.38 -6.61 -17.12
N ALA A 358 -14.86 -7.54 -16.30
CA ALA A 358 -16.06 -7.37 -15.50
C ALA A 358 -15.89 -6.21 -14.49
N ARG A 359 -16.95 -5.41 -14.33
CA ARG A 359 -17.00 -4.32 -13.34
C ARG A 359 -18.26 -4.45 -12.53
N ILE A 360 -18.15 -4.15 -11.24
CA ILE A 360 -19.31 -4.05 -10.36
C ILE A 360 -19.99 -2.71 -10.68
N GLU A 361 -21.27 -2.78 -11.06
CA GLU A 361 -22.09 -1.62 -11.34
C GLU A 361 -22.31 -0.81 -10.06
N VAL A 362 -21.91 0.47 -10.07
CA VAL A 362 -22.04 1.39 -8.92
C VAL A 362 -23.28 2.25 -9.15
N LYS A 363 -24.28 2.16 -8.26
CA LYS A 363 -25.60 2.82 -8.43
C LYS A 363 -25.87 3.91 -7.41
N GLY A 364 -25.05 4.04 -6.38
CA GLY A 364 -25.22 5.04 -5.33
C GLY A 364 -23.90 5.61 -4.82
N HIS A 365 -23.93 6.13 -3.59
CA HIS A 365 -22.80 6.79 -2.93
C HIS A 365 -22.63 6.33 -1.46
N ASP A 366 -23.17 5.15 -1.12
CA ASP A 366 -23.07 4.59 0.23
C ASP A 366 -21.78 3.79 0.47
N GLU A 367 -21.61 3.24 1.66
CA GLU A 367 -20.43 2.46 2.04
C GLU A 367 -20.25 1.20 1.17
N LEU A 368 -21.34 0.59 0.68
CA LEU A 368 -21.28 -0.58 -0.21
C LEU A 368 -20.84 -0.17 -1.61
N ASP A 369 -21.29 0.99 -2.10
CA ASP A 369 -20.84 1.57 -3.37
C ASP A 369 -19.33 1.90 -3.34
N ASN A 370 -18.83 2.40 -2.21
CA ASN A 370 -17.38 2.64 -2.00
C ASN A 370 -16.55 1.34 -2.00
N ILE A 371 -17.11 0.25 -1.46
CA ILE A 371 -16.48 -1.08 -1.56
C ILE A 371 -16.46 -1.55 -3.01
N ALA A 372 -17.56 -1.41 -3.75
CA ALA A 372 -17.62 -1.75 -5.18
C ALA A 372 -16.58 -0.95 -6.00
N LEU A 373 -16.40 0.35 -5.74
CA LEU A 373 -15.35 1.17 -6.33
C LEU A 373 -13.93 0.67 -6.01
N SER A 374 -13.70 0.27 -4.76
CA SER A 374 -12.39 -0.26 -4.32
C SER A 374 -12.09 -1.61 -4.98
N VAL A 375 -13.10 -2.48 -5.10
CA VAL A 375 -12.98 -3.75 -5.84
C VAL A 375 -12.72 -3.48 -7.33
N ASN A 376 -13.42 -2.53 -7.96
CA ASN A 376 -13.16 -2.16 -9.35
C ASN A 376 -11.72 -1.61 -9.56
N ARG A 377 -11.20 -0.82 -8.61
CA ARG A 377 -9.79 -0.37 -8.63
C ARG A 377 -8.82 -1.54 -8.51
N PHE A 378 -9.11 -2.50 -7.64
CA PHE A 378 -8.31 -3.72 -7.49
C PHE A 378 -8.32 -4.58 -8.76
N ILE A 379 -9.48 -4.76 -9.40
CA ILE A 379 -9.61 -5.46 -10.70
C ILE A 379 -8.79 -4.73 -11.77
N ALA A 380 -8.88 -3.39 -11.86
CA ALA A 380 -8.10 -2.61 -12.83
C ALA A 380 -6.58 -2.75 -12.60
N PHE A 381 -6.14 -2.79 -11.33
CA PHE A 381 -4.74 -3.05 -10.99
C PHE A 381 -4.28 -4.44 -11.44
N LEU A 382 -5.08 -5.48 -11.19
CA LEU A 382 -4.80 -6.85 -11.67
C LEU A 382 -4.78 -6.91 -13.20
N GLN A 383 -5.73 -6.26 -13.87
CA GLN A 383 -5.79 -6.17 -15.33
C GLN A 383 -4.49 -5.58 -15.89
N GLN A 384 -4.05 -4.44 -15.34
CA GLN A 384 -2.83 -3.76 -15.78
C GLN A 384 -1.56 -4.59 -15.49
N MET A 385 -1.53 -5.31 -14.37
CA MET A 385 -0.46 -6.26 -14.07
C MET A 385 -0.41 -7.40 -15.09
N MET A 386 -1.57 -7.99 -15.45
CA MET A 386 -1.62 -9.03 -16.48
C MET A 386 -1.15 -8.52 -17.84
N VAL A 387 -1.53 -7.30 -18.27
CA VAL A 387 -0.99 -6.67 -19.49
C VAL A 387 0.54 -6.57 -19.44
N GLN A 388 1.10 -6.12 -18.32
CA GLN A 388 2.56 -5.99 -18.16
C GLN A 388 3.26 -7.35 -18.20
N VAL A 389 2.69 -8.38 -17.56
CA VAL A 389 3.25 -9.74 -17.59
C VAL A 389 3.18 -10.32 -19.00
N THR A 390 2.08 -10.13 -19.74
CA THR A 390 1.97 -10.54 -21.16
C THR A 390 3.04 -9.84 -22.02
N ALA A 391 3.22 -8.52 -21.87
CA ALA A 391 4.25 -7.79 -22.60
C ALA A 391 5.68 -8.27 -22.26
N ALA A 392 5.95 -8.57 -20.99
CA ALA A 392 7.23 -9.11 -20.55
C ALA A 392 7.49 -10.53 -21.08
N THR A 393 6.48 -11.39 -21.07
CA THR A 393 6.58 -12.76 -21.61
C THR A 393 6.71 -12.78 -23.13
N ASP A 394 6.08 -11.85 -23.85
CA ASP A 394 6.31 -11.66 -25.29
C ASP A 394 7.75 -11.20 -25.59
N LEU A 395 8.30 -10.29 -24.79
CA LEU A 395 9.70 -9.88 -24.91
C LEU A 395 10.64 -11.06 -24.68
N ILE A 396 10.45 -11.83 -23.60
CA ILE A 396 11.25 -13.04 -23.32
C ILE A 396 11.17 -14.02 -24.48
N THR A 397 10.00 -14.20 -25.10
CA THR A 397 9.83 -15.09 -26.27
C THR A 397 10.67 -14.62 -27.45
N ARG A 398 10.70 -13.31 -27.74
CA ARG A 398 11.53 -12.74 -28.81
C ARG A 398 13.02 -12.88 -28.53
N GLU A 399 13.45 -12.59 -27.31
CA GLU A 399 14.86 -12.72 -26.89
C GLU A 399 15.32 -14.18 -26.95
N LEU A 400 14.48 -15.14 -26.54
CA LEU A 400 14.79 -16.56 -26.66
C LEU A 400 14.86 -17.04 -28.11
N ALA A 401 14.01 -16.53 -29.01
CA ALA A 401 14.11 -16.83 -30.43
C ALA A 401 15.40 -16.26 -31.06
N GLN A 402 15.82 -15.07 -30.63
CA GLN A 402 17.09 -14.50 -31.04
C GLN A 402 18.27 -15.32 -30.49
N LEU A 403 18.21 -15.76 -29.24
CA LEU A 403 19.21 -16.62 -28.62
C LEU A 403 19.33 -17.97 -29.35
N ASP A 404 18.22 -18.57 -29.75
CA ASP A 404 18.18 -19.79 -30.56
C ASP A 404 18.89 -19.59 -31.91
N GLN A 405 18.57 -18.49 -32.62
CA GLN A 405 19.24 -18.14 -33.87
C GLN A 405 20.76 -17.94 -33.69
N GLN A 406 21.16 -17.21 -32.65
CA GLN A 406 22.57 -16.95 -32.34
C GLN A 406 23.32 -18.25 -32.00
N THR A 407 22.70 -19.13 -31.21
CA THR A 407 23.27 -20.42 -30.83
C THR A 407 23.41 -21.33 -32.07
N GLY A 408 22.41 -21.37 -32.93
CA GLY A 408 22.46 -22.09 -34.20
C GLY A 408 23.54 -21.56 -35.15
N GLN A 409 23.73 -20.24 -35.21
CA GLN A 409 24.82 -19.62 -35.98
C GLN A 409 26.20 -19.96 -35.39
N ALA A 410 26.36 -19.86 -34.07
CA ALA A 410 27.59 -20.22 -33.38
C ALA A 410 27.96 -21.69 -33.64
N ARG A 411 26.98 -22.61 -33.59
CA ARG A 411 27.22 -24.03 -33.86
C ARG A 411 27.74 -24.30 -35.27
N ARG A 412 27.22 -23.57 -36.28
CA ARG A 412 27.69 -23.68 -37.66
C ARG A 412 29.14 -23.21 -37.78
N ILE A 413 29.45 -22.03 -37.23
CA ILE A 413 30.79 -21.44 -37.23
C ILE A 413 31.79 -22.36 -36.51
N LEU A 414 31.41 -22.92 -35.36
CA LEU A 414 32.24 -23.88 -34.64
C LEU A 414 32.49 -25.17 -35.43
N GLY A 415 31.49 -25.64 -36.19
CA GLY A 415 31.66 -26.78 -37.10
C GLY A 415 32.64 -26.49 -38.24
N GLU A 416 32.56 -25.29 -38.83
CA GLU A 416 33.52 -24.82 -39.84
C GLU A 416 34.93 -24.73 -39.26
N HIS A 417 35.09 -24.10 -38.10
CA HIS A 417 36.39 -24.00 -37.40
C HIS A 417 36.97 -25.35 -37.01
N ALA A 418 36.15 -26.34 -36.63
CA ALA A 418 36.62 -27.69 -36.37
C ALA A 418 37.22 -28.33 -37.63
N SER A 419 36.56 -28.15 -38.78
CA SER A 419 37.08 -28.62 -40.07
C SER A 419 38.38 -27.91 -40.48
N GLU A 420 38.45 -26.58 -40.30
CA GLU A 420 39.66 -25.81 -40.58
C GLU A 420 40.83 -26.24 -39.67
N THR A 421 40.54 -26.48 -38.39
CA THR A 421 41.54 -26.97 -37.42
C THR A 421 42.11 -28.31 -37.85
N ASP A 422 41.27 -29.25 -38.30
CA ASP A 422 41.71 -30.58 -38.76
C ASP A 422 42.56 -30.50 -40.04
N GLN A 423 42.21 -29.59 -40.96
CA GLN A 423 43.02 -29.31 -42.15
C GLN A 423 44.40 -28.74 -41.79
N VAL A 424 44.46 -27.81 -40.84
CA VAL A 424 45.74 -27.26 -40.36
C VAL A 424 46.59 -28.35 -39.69
N VAL A 425 46.01 -29.22 -38.87
CA VAL A 425 46.72 -30.36 -38.27
C VAL A 425 47.29 -31.29 -39.35
N THR A 426 46.53 -31.57 -40.40
CA THR A 426 47.00 -32.38 -41.53
C THR A 426 48.19 -31.71 -42.23
N ALA A 427 48.09 -30.42 -42.54
CA ALA A 427 49.18 -29.65 -43.15
C ALA A 427 50.43 -29.58 -42.26
N LEU A 428 50.29 -29.51 -40.94
CA LEU A 428 51.41 -29.55 -40.00
C LEU A 428 52.11 -30.92 -39.99
N ASN A 429 51.36 -32.02 -40.08
CA ASN A 429 51.97 -33.35 -40.21
C ASN A 429 52.78 -33.47 -41.51
N GLU A 430 52.26 -32.96 -42.63
CA GLU A 430 52.99 -32.90 -43.90
C GLU A 430 54.24 -32.00 -43.81
N LEU A 431 54.13 -30.82 -43.18
CA LEU A 431 55.26 -29.92 -42.94
C LEU A 431 56.34 -30.57 -42.08
N SER A 432 55.97 -31.31 -41.03
CA SER A 432 56.92 -32.03 -40.17
C SER A 432 57.66 -33.11 -40.95
N SER A 433 56.94 -33.90 -41.75
CA SER A 433 57.54 -34.91 -42.63
C SER A 433 58.46 -34.30 -43.70
N THR A 434 58.08 -33.15 -44.23
CA THR A 434 58.88 -32.40 -45.19
C THR A 434 60.16 -31.88 -44.54
N ALA A 435 60.07 -31.29 -43.35
CA ALA A 435 61.23 -30.79 -42.60
C ALA A 435 62.22 -31.92 -42.29
N ASP A 436 61.74 -33.08 -41.84
CA ASP A 436 62.59 -34.27 -41.63
C ASP A 436 63.29 -34.72 -42.93
N SER A 437 62.56 -34.72 -44.05
CA SER A 437 63.14 -35.08 -45.35
C SER A 437 64.17 -34.06 -45.82
N VAL A 438 63.95 -32.76 -45.60
CA VAL A 438 64.91 -31.71 -45.93
C VAL A 438 66.18 -31.83 -45.07
N ALA A 439 66.04 -32.10 -43.77
CA ALA A 439 67.18 -32.34 -42.88
C ALA A 439 68.02 -33.54 -43.36
N ARG A 440 67.36 -34.66 -43.72
CA ARG A 440 68.04 -35.83 -44.29
C ARG A 440 68.75 -35.51 -45.60
N HIS A 441 68.09 -34.82 -46.53
CA HIS A 441 68.70 -34.44 -47.81
C HIS A 441 69.88 -33.47 -47.66
N ALA A 442 69.83 -32.57 -46.68
CA ALA A 442 70.93 -31.69 -46.36
C ALA A 442 72.12 -32.48 -45.81
N ASN A 443 71.88 -33.45 -44.92
CA ASN A 443 72.93 -34.33 -44.40
C ASN A 443 73.55 -35.22 -45.49
N ASP A 444 72.73 -35.77 -46.39
CA ASP A 444 73.22 -36.51 -47.56
C ASP A 444 74.08 -35.62 -48.48
N SER A 445 73.64 -34.37 -48.70
CA SER A 445 74.41 -33.39 -49.49
C SER A 445 75.77 -33.08 -48.85
N ALA A 446 75.81 -32.91 -47.52
CA ALA A 446 77.05 -32.72 -46.77
C ALA A 446 78.00 -33.92 -46.96
N SER A 447 77.49 -35.15 -46.83
CA SER A 447 78.27 -36.38 -47.07
C SER A 447 78.82 -36.47 -48.49
N PHE A 448 78.00 -36.15 -49.51
CA PHE A 448 78.45 -36.12 -50.90
C PHE A 448 79.51 -35.04 -51.15
N THR A 449 79.39 -33.86 -50.52
CA THR A 449 80.42 -32.82 -50.61
C THR A 449 81.73 -33.23 -49.95
N GLU A 450 81.69 -33.90 -48.80
CA GLU A 450 82.89 -34.42 -48.14
C GLU A 450 83.61 -35.44 -49.02
N ALA A 451 82.86 -36.38 -49.63
CA ALA A 451 83.41 -37.34 -50.59
C ALA A 451 84.02 -36.65 -51.83
N ALA A 452 83.34 -35.64 -52.38
CA ALA A 452 83.84 -34.86 -53.51
C ALA A 452 85.13 -34.10 -53.17
N ASN A 453 85.22 -33.52 -51.97
CA ASN A 453 86.43 -32.84 -51.50
C ASN A 453 87.61 -33.82 -51.36
N GLY A 454 87.36 -35.01 -50.81
CA GLY A 454 88.34 -36.09 -50.74
C GLY A 454 88.86 -36.51 -52.13
N GLN A 455 87.96 -36.64 -53.11
CA GLN A 455 88.33 -36.95 -54.49
C GLN A 455 89.11 -35.83 -55.18
N ALA A 456 88.76 -34.56 -54.89
CA ALA A 456 89.49 -33.39 -55.38
C ALA A 456 90.92 -33.36 -54.83
N ALA A 457 91.09 -33.60 -53.53
CA ALA A 457 92.40 -33.67 -52.87
C ALA A 457 93.27 -34.81 -53.45
N SER A 458 92.68 -35.98 -53.70
CA SER A 458 93.36 -37.10 -54.38
C SER A 458 93.79 -36.73 -55.79
N SER A 459 92.91 -36.10 -56.57
CA SER A 459 93.19 -35.65 -57.95
C SER A 459 94.31 -34.61 -57.97
N ARG A 460 94.32 -33.67 -57.02
CA ARG A 460 95.39 -32.67 -56.85
C ARG A 460 96.75 -33.33 -56.64
N LYS A 461 96.82 -34.38 -55.82
CA LYS A 461 98.06 -35.13 -55.58
C LYS A 461 98.56 -35.80 -56.87
N VAL A 462 97.67 -36.43 -57.64
CA VAL A 462 98.02 -37.10 -58.91
C VAL A 462 98.51 -36.08 -59.94
N VAL A 463 97.80 -34.97 -60.10
CA VAL A 463 98.16 -33.87 -61.02
C VAL A 463 99.49 -33.24 -60.61
N GLY A 464 99.72 -33.01 -59.31
CA GLY A 464 100.99 -32.53 -58.79
C GLY A 464 102.16 -33.47 -59.09
N SER A 465 101.97 -34.78 -58.93
CA SER A 465 102.98 -35.77 -59.33
C SER A 465 103.23 -35.78 -60.84
N ALA A 466 102.18 -35.67 -61.66
CA ALA A 466 102.32 -35.58 -63.11
C ALA A 466 103.10 -34.32 -63.53
N SER A 467 102.82 -33.18 -62.92
CA SER A 467 103.56 -31.93 -63.15
C SER A 467 105.04 -32.08 -62.81
N ALA A 468 105.36 -32.70 -61.66
CA ALA A 468 106.75 -32.94 -61.25
C ALA A 468 107.48 -33.86 -62.25
N SER A 469 106.83 -34.92 -62.73
CA SER A 469 107.40 -35.80 -63.77
C SER A 469 107.64 -35.08 -65.09
N VAL A 470 106.76 -34.17 -65.50
CA VAL A 470 106.94 -33.36 -66.72
C VAL A 470 108.12 -32.39 -66.56
N VAL A 471 108.29 -31.77 -65.39
CA VAL A 471 109.46 -30.92 -65.11
C VAL A 471 110.75 -31.74 -65.15
N ALA A 472 110.78 -32.91 -64.53
CA ALA A 472 111.95 -33.80 -64.60
C ALA A 472 112.27 -34.23 -66.05
N LEU A 473 111.25 -34.47 -66.88
CA LEU A 473 111.43 -34.79 -68.30
C LEU A 473 112.04 -33.62 -69.09
N ILE A 474 111.70 -32.37 -68.75
CA ILE A 474 112.34 -31.18 -69.35
C ILE A 474 113.84 -31.20 -69.06
N ASP A 475 114.23 -31.47 -67.82
CA ASP A 475 115.65 -31.55 -67.41
C ASP A 475 116.38 -32.70 -68.12
N GLU A 476 115.74 -33.86 -68.27
CA GLU A 476 116.29 -35.01 -69.02
C GLU A 476 116.47 -34.71 -70.51
N VAL A 477 115.51 -34.03 -71.13
CA VAL A 477 115.60 -33.60 -72.54
C VAL A 477 116.72 -32.58 -72.73
N ASP A 478 116.89 -31.63 -71.81
CA ASP A 478 117.98 -30.66 -71.83
C ASP A 478 119.36 -31.34 -71.72
N LEU A 479 119.49 -32.33 -70.84
CA LEU A 479 120.70 -33.13 -70.72
C LEU A 479 120.99 -33.94 -71.99
N ALA A 480 119.97 -34.55 -72.58
CA ALA A 480 120.10 -35.30 -73.83
C ALA A 480 120.50 -34.39 -75.01
N ALA A 481 119.93 -33.19 -75.09
CA ALA A 481 120.28 -32.18 -76.09
C ALA A 481 121.74 -31.76 -75.97
N ALA A 482 122.23 -31.53 -74.74
CA ALA A 482 123.64 -31.21 -74.50
C ALA A 482 124.59 -32.33 -74.98
N LYS A 483 124.24 -33.61 -74.75
CA LYS A 483 125.03 -34.76 -75.19
C LYS A 483 125.03 -34.94 -76.71
N VAL A 484 123.90 -34.67 -77.36
CA VAL A 484 123.79 -34.70 -78.82
C VAL A 484 124.60 -33.58 -79.48
N LEU A 485 124.64 -32.38 -78.87
CA LEU A 485 125.49 -31.28 -79.31
C LEU A 485 126.98 -31.60 -79.15
N GLU A 486 127.39 -32.24 -78.06
CA GLU A 486 128.76 -32.76 -77.87
C GLU A 486 129.14 -33.76 -79.00
N MET A 487 128.22 -34.67 -79.35
CA MET A 487 128.41 -35.59 -80.48
C MET A 487 128.52 -34.87 -81.83
N GLN A 488 127.87 -33.71 -82.01
CA GLN A 488 128.02 -32.88 -83.20
C GLN A 488 129.44 -32.32 -83.31
N GLU A 489 130.00 -31.83 -82.20
CA GLU A 489 131.35 -31.29 -82.12
C GLU A 489 132.40 -32.36 -82.41
N ASP A 490 132.24 -33.55 -81.81
CA ASP A 490 133.10 -34.71 -82.08
C ASP A 490 133.06 -35.11 -83.56
N ALA A 491 131.87 -35.18 -84.16
CA ALA A 491 131.72 -35.51 -85.58
C ALA A 491 132.41 -34.48 -86.49
N GLN A 492 132.34 -33.19 -86.14
CA GLN A 492 133.02 -32.12 -86.86
C GLN A 492 134.55 -32.21 -86.71
N GLN A 493 135.05 -32.56 -85.52
CA GLN A 493 136.48 -32.78 -85.28
C GLN A 493 137.01 -33.97 -86.07
N ILE A 494 136.28 -35.09 -86.10
CA ILE A 494 136.64 -36.26 -86.93
C ILE A 494 136.64 -35.87 -88.41
N GLY A 495 135.65 -35.08 -88.86
CA GLY A 495 135.59 -34.57 -90.23
C GLY A 495 136.83 -33.76 -90.61
N SER A 496 137.32 -32.90 -89.71
CA SER A 496 138.56 -32.13 -89.90
C SER A 496 139.78 -33.05 -90.04
N VAL A 497 139.91 -34.06 -89.17
CA VAL A 497 141.01 -35.04 -89.24
C VAL A 497 140.97 -35.84 -90.54
N LEU A 498 139.79 -36.26 -91.00
CA LEU A 498 139.64 -36.95 -92.29
C LEU A 498 140.00 -36.07 -93.47
N GLY A 499 139.70 -34.77 -93.41
CA GLY A 499 140.16 -33.80 -94.41
C GLY A 499 141.69 -33.77 -94.53
N VAL A 500 142.40 -33.81 -93.40
CA VAL A 500 143.87 -33.91 -93.38
C VAL A 500 144.35 -35.25 -93.96
N ILE A 501 143.75 -36.37 -93.56
CA ILE A 501 144.12 -37.71 -94.08
C ILE A 501 143.86 -37.80 -95.59
N GLY A 502 142.72 -37.29 -96.07
CA GLY A 502 142.40 -37.22 -97.49
C GLY A 502 143.43 -36.37 -98.25
N GLY A 503 143.84 -35.24 -97.67
CA GLY A 503 144.94 -34.41 -98.19
C GLY A 503 146.28 -35.15 -98.26
N ILE A 504 146.65 -35.88 -97.22
CA ILE A 504 147.86 -36.72 -97.20
C ILE A 504 147.77 -37.81 -98.26
N ALA A 505 146.63 -38.49 -98.39
CA ALA A 505 146.43 -39.54 -99.38
C ALA A 505 146.46 -38.99 -100.82
N ALA A 506 145.98 -37.75 -101.06
CA ALA A 506 146.13 -37.06 -102.34
C ALA A 506 147.59 -36.74 -102.66
N GLN A 507 148.34 -36.24 -101.67
CA GLN A 507 149.79 -36.01 -101.81
C GLN A 507 150.56 -37.31 -102.06
N THR A 508 150.25 -38.38 -101.33
CA THR A 508 150.88 -39.70 -101.50
C THR A 508 150.58 -40.30 -102.87
N ASN A 509 149.35 -40.15 -103.38
CA ASN A 509 148.99 -40.59 -104.73
C ASN A 509 149.77 -39.82 -105.82
N LEU A 510 149.97 -38.51 -105.65
CA LEU A 510 150.80 -37.69 -106.54
C LEU A 510 152.29 -38.07 -106.48
N LEU A 511 152.83 -38.29 -105.27
CA LEU A 511 154.21 -38.74 -105.07
C LEU A 511 154.43 -40.13 -105.71
N ALA A 512 153.49 -41.05 -105.52
CA ALA A 512 153.53 -42.38 -106.10
C ALA A 512 153.42 -42.35 -107.63
N LEU A 513 152.58 -41.47 -108.20
CA LEU A 513 152.50 -41.24 -109.64
C LEU A 513 153.84 -40.74 -110.19
N ASN A 514 154.47 -39.76 -109.53
CA ASN A 514 155.79 -39.26 -109.92
C ASN A 514 156.85 -40.37 -109.85
N ALA A 515 156.81 -41.21 -108.80
CA ALA A 515 157.71 -42.35 -108.66
C ALA A 515 157.49 -43.43 -109.75
N ALA A 516 156.24 -43.72 -110.13
CA ALA A 516 155.92 -44.66 -111.20
C ALA A 516 156.40 -44.14 -112.57
N ILE A 517 156.28 -42.84 -112.83
CA ILE A 517 156.81 -42.18 -114.04
C ILE A 517 158.34 -42.33 -114.10
N GLU A 518 159.04 -42.06 -113.00
CA GLU A 518 160.51 -42.16 -112.97
C GLU A 518 160.99 -43.62 -113.05
N ALA A 519 160.25 -44.57 -112.45
CA ALA A 519 160.53 -45.99 -112.57
C ALA A 519 160.36 -46.52 -114.00
N ALA A 520 159.33 -46.05 -114.73
CA ALA A 520 159.16 -46.36 -116.15
C ALA A 520 160.30 -45.78 -117.01
N ARG A 521 160.83 -44.61 -116.61
CA ARG A 521 161.96 -43.94 -117.28
C ARG A 521 163.28 -44.70 -117.12
N ALA A 522 163.46 -45.45 -116.03
CA ALA A 522 164.66 -46.26 -115.75
C ALA A 522 164.69 -47.63 -116.47
N GLY A 523 163.64 -48.00 -117.21
CA GLY A 523 163.59 -49.25 -117.99
C GLY A 523 163.64 -50.51 -117.11
N GLU A 524 164.38 -51.55 -117.54
CA GLU A 524 164.46 -52.83 -116.82
C GLU A 524 165.00 -52.71 -115.38
N GLN A 525 165.84 -51.71 -115.08
CA GLN A 525 166.37 -51.47 -113.72
C GLN A 525 165.31 -50.91 -112.76
N GLY A 526 164.22 -50.32 -113.29
CA GLY A 526 163.15 -49.69 -112.52
C GLY A 526 161.97 -50.59 -112.17
N ARG A 527 161.93 -51.84 -112.66
CA ARG A 527 160.76 -52.73 -112.52
C ARG A 527 160.32 -52.96 -111.08
N GLY A 528 161.26 -53.22 -110.17
CA GLY A 528 160.93 -53.42 -108.75
C GLY A 528 160.36 -52.16 -108.09
N PHE A 529 160.85 -50.98 -108.50
CA PHE A 529 160.39 -49.69 -107.99
C PHE A 529 159.02 -49.30 -108.54
N ALA A 530 158.73 -49.62 -109.81
CA ALA A 530 157.43 -49.39 -110.44
C ALA A 530 156.31 -50.17 -109.72
N VAL A 531 156.55 -51.43 -109.35
CA VAL A 531 155.58 -52.24 -108.60
C VAL A 531 155.27 -51.63 -107.23
N VAL A 532 156.30 -51.15 -106.51
CA VAL A 532 156.09 -50.47 -105.22
C VAL A 532 155.34 -49.15 -105.40
N ALA A 533 155.66 -48.36 -106.44
CA ALA A 533 154.97 -47.11 -106.72
C ALA A 533 153.49 -47.31 -107.07
N ASP A 534 153.16 -48.33 -107.88
CA ASP A 534 151.76 -48.68 -108.17
C ASP A 534 151.01 -49.20 -106.93
N GLU A 535 151.66 -49.97 -106.05
CA GLU A 535 151.07 -50.43 -104.79
C GLU A 535 150.81 -49.24 -103.83
N VAL A 536 151.75 -48.30 -103.70
CA VAL A 536 151.57 -47.08 -102.90
C VAL A 536 150.47 -46.20 -103.49
N ARG A 537 150.38 -46.10 -104.82
CA ARG A 537 149.32 -45.37 -105.52
C ARG A 537 147.95 -46.01 -105.28
N ALA A 538 147.85 -47.34 -105.39
CA ALA A 538 146.64 -48.08 -105.09
C ALA A 538 146.22 -47.93 -103.62
N LEU A 539 147.17 -47.95 -102.69
CA LEU A 539 146.92 -47.71 -101.27
C LEU A 539 146.42 -46.29 -101.03
N ALA A 540 147.05 -45.28 -101.62
CA ALA A 540 146.64 -43.88 -101.50
C ALA A 540 145.25 -43.61 -102.09
N ALA A 541 144.91 -44.23 -103.23
CA ALA A 541 143.58 -44.18 -103.80
C ALA A 541 142.54 -44.88 -102.92
N ARG A 542 142.87 -46.05 -102.34
CA ARG A 542 142.02 -46.72 -101.34
C ARG A 542 141.81 -45.85 -100.10
N THR A 543 142.85 -45.21 -99.58
CA THR A 543 142.73 -44.27 -98.44
C THR A 543 141.84 -43.09 -98.77
N GLN A 544 141.97 -42.46 -99.96
CA GLN A 544 141.08 -41.38 -100.39
C GLN A 544 139.62 -41.85 -100.46
N ASN A 545 139.36 -42.99 -101.10
CA ASN A 545 138.01 -43.55 -101.20
C ASN A 545 137.41 -43.83 -99.81
N SER A 546 138.18 -44.43 -98.90
CA SER A 546 137.73 -44.66 -97.52
C SER A 546 137.48 -43.34 -96.78
N THR A 547 138.34 -42.33 -96.92
CA THR A 547 138.09 -41.01 -96.28
C THR A 547 136.84 -40.31 -96.84
N ALA A 548 136.56 -40.45 -98.13
CA ALA A 548 135.35 -39.90 -98.75
C ALA A 548 134.09 -40.64 -98.27
N GLU A 549 134.16 -41.96 -98.13
CA GLU A 549 133.07 -42.77 -97.61
C GLU A 549 132.76 -42.42 -96.14
N VAL A 550 133.79 -42.33 -95.29
CA VAL A 550 133.63 -41.90 -93.89
C VAL A 550 133.16 -40.45 -93.80
N GLY A 551 133.63 -39.56 -94.68
CA GLY A 551 133.13 -38.19 -94.78
C GLY A 551 131.63 -38.12 -95.12
N SER A 552 131.16 -38.96 -96.04
CA SER A 552 129.73 -39.10 -96.33
C SER A 552 128.94 -39.63 -95.13
N MET A 553 129.49 -40.60 -94.37
CA MET A 553 128.87 -41.09 -93.14
C MET A 553 128.76 -39.99 -92.07
N LEU A 554 129.81 -39.17 -91.87
CA LEU A 554 129.80 -38.05 -90.93
C LEU A 554 128.83 -36.94 -91.36
N SER A 555 128.70 -36.67 -92.65
CA SER A 555 127.69 -35.73 -93.15
C SER A 555 126.27 -36.21 -92.84
N ARG A 556 125.99 -37.50 -93.00
CA ARG A 556 124.70 -38.09 -92.57
C ARG A 556 124.53 -38.04 -91.05
N LEU A 557 125.59 -38.30 -90.28
CA LEU A 557 125.56 -38.23 -88.82
C LEU A 557 125.24 -36.81 -88.33
N THR A 558 125.94 -35.81 -88.84
CA THR A 558 125.72 -34.39 -88.48
C THR A 558 124.33 -33.90 -88.86
N GLN A 559 123.80 -34.33 -90.02
CA GLN A 559 122.42 -34.06 -90.39
C GLN A 559 121.42 -34.71 -89.41
N GLY A 560 121.62 -35.99 -89.06
CA GLY A 560 120.78 -36.69 -88.09
C GLY A 560 120.84 -36.08 -86.68
N VAL A 561 122.01 -35.56 -86.29
CA VAL A 561 122.19 -34.82 -85.04
C VAL A 561 121.40 -33.51 -85.04
N ALA A 562 121.46 -32.73 -86.11
CA ALA A 562 120.69 -31.49 -86.23
C ALA A 562 119.18 -31.74 -86.16
N GLU A 563 118.69 -32.79 -86.82
CA GLU A 563 117.29 -33.23 -86.73
C GLU A 563 116.90 -33.64 -85.30
N ALA A 564 117.78 -34.37 -84.59
CA ALA A 564 117.55 -34.76 -83.21
C ALA A 564 117.46 -33.55 -82.27
N VAL A 565 118.32 -32.54 -82.43
CA VAL A 565 118.26 -31.29 -81.63
C VAL A 565 116.94 -30.55 -81.86
N VAL A 566 116.47 -30.43 -83.11
CA VAL A 566 115.18 -29.80 -83.41
C VAL A 566 114.02 -30.56 -82.75
N ALA A 567 114.03 -31.90 -82.81
CA ALA A 567 113.03 -32.74 -82.17
C ALA A 567 113.04 -32.62 -80.64
N MET A 568 114.23 -32.52 -80.03
CA MET A 568 114.38 -32.29 -78.59
C MET A 568 113.84 -30.91 -78.17
N GLU A 569 114.15 -29.85 -78.91
CA GLU A 569 113.62 -28.50 -78.65
C GLU A 569 112.08 -28.44 -78.77
N GLN A 570 111.51 -29.16 -79.74
CA GLN A 570 110.05 -29.27 -79.87
C GLN A 570 109.44 -30.09 -78.72
N THR A 571 110.11 -31.15 -78.27
CA THR A 571 109.69 -31.96 -77.12
C THR A 571 109.72 -31.13 -75.84
N LYS A 572 110.78 -30.35 -75.61
CA LYS A 572 110.89 -29.42 -74.49
C LYS A 572 109.74 -28.41 -74.45
N ARG A 573 109.44 -27.75 -75.56
CA ARG A 573 108.32 -26.81 -75.66
C ARG A 573 106.97 -27.48 -75.37
N SER A 574 106.78 -28.71 -75.83
CA SER A 574 105.56 -29.49 -75.58
C SER A 574 105.43 -29.87 -74.10
N CYS A 575 106.53 -30.24 -73.45
CA CYS A 575 106.56 -30.51 -72.02
C CYS A 575 106.27 -29.25 -71.18
N GLN A 576 106.83 -28.10 -71.55
CA GLN A 576 106.54 -26.83 -70.87
C GLN A 576 105.05 -26.48 -70.95
N ALA A 577 104.45 -26.58 -72.14
CA ALA A 577 103.02 -26.34 -72.31
C ALA A 577 102.16 -27.33 -71.49
N ALA A 578 102.59 -28.59 -71.38
CA ALA A 578 101.94 -29.59 -70.54
C ALA A 578 102.06 -29.24 -69.05
N ALA A 579 103.22 -28.77 -68.58
CA ALA A 579 103.42 -28.30 -67.20
C ALA A 579 102.52 -27.10 -66.87
N ASP A 580 102.46 -26.09 -67.75
CA ASP A 580 101.61 -24.91 -67.57
C ASP A 580 100.11 -25.30 -67.50
N THR A 581 99.67 -26.19 -68.39
CA THR A 581 98.29 -26.72 -68.41
C THR A 581 97.97 -27.48 -67.13
N THR A 582 98.92 -28.29 -66.63
CA THR A 582 98.77 -29.05 -65.37
C THR A 582 98.69 -28.12 -64.15
N GLY A 583 99.40 -26.98 -64.19
CA GLY A 583 99.27 -25.91 -63.20
C GLY A 583 97.88 -25.26 -63.21
N GLN A 584 97.31 -24.97 -64.38
CA GLN A 584 95.94 -24.46 -64.50
C GLN A 584 94.89 -25.43 -63.95
N VAL A 585 95.04 -26.74 -64.22
CA VAL A 585 94.16 -27.78 -63.66
C VAL A 585 94.21 -27.78 -62.13
N THR A 586 95.40 -27.60 -61.55
CA THR A 586 95.57 -27.53 -60.09
C THR A 586 94.83 -26.33 -59.50
N GLY A 587 94.94 -25.14 -60.11
CA GLY A 587 94.17 -23.95 -59.68
C GLY A 587 92.65 -24.13 -59.81
N GLY A 588 92.20 -24.85 -60.84
CA GLY A 588 90.78 -25.21 -61.00
C GLY A 588 90.29 -26.17 -59.90
N LEU A 589 91.11 -27.15 -59.50
CA LEU A 589 90.80 -28.05 -58.39
C LEU A 589 90.73 -27.33 -57.04
N ASP A 590 91.58 -26.32 -56.81
CA ASP A 590 91.52 -25.49 -55.59
C ASP A 590 90.21 -24.69 -55.52
N THR A 591 89.82 -24.06 -56.63
CA THR A 591 88.54 -23.34 -56.71
C THR A 591 87.34 -24.28 -56.49
N MET A 592 87.41 -25.50 -57.02
CA MET A 592 86.38 -26.52 -56.81
C MET A 592 86.30 -26.96 -55.35
N ALA A 593 87.44 -27.15 -54.68
CA ALA A 593 87.48 -27.51 -53.27
C ALA A 593 86.84 -26.43 -52.38
N ASP A 594 87.15 -25.15 -52.64
CA ASP A 594 86.54 -24.02 -51.92
C ASP A 594 85.02 -23.98 -52.10
N ALA A 595 84.52 -24.20 -53.32
CA ALA A 595 83.08 -24.26 -53.59
C ALA A 595 82.41 -25.44 -52.87
N VAL A 596 83.07 -26.59 -52.81
CA VAL A 596 82.56 -27.78 -52.11
C VAL A 596 82.47 -27.55 -50.60
N VAL A 597 83.45 -26.87 -50.00
CA VAL A 597 83.40 -26.46 -48.57
C VAL A 597 82.21 -25.53 -48.31
N GLN A 598 81.96 -24.55 -49.18
CA GLN A 598 80.78 -23.67 -49.02
C GLN A 598 79.46 -24.43 -49.11
N ILE A 599 79.34 -25.43 -50.00
CA ILE A 599 78.13 -26.27 -50.11
C ILE A 599 77.96 -27.14 -48.85
N HIS A 600 79.05 -27.66 -48.29
CA HIS A 600 79.01 -28.41 -47.02
C HIS A 600 78.45 -27.53 -45.89
N ASP A 601 78.98 -26.31 -45.74
CA ASP A 601 78.54 -25.39 -44.69
C ASP A 601 77.07 -24.97 -44.87
N LEU A 602 76.64 -24.71 -46.10
CA LEU A 602 75.25 -24.41 -46.41
C LEU A 602 74.34 -25.60 -46.11
N SER A 603 74.78 -26.82 -46.42
CA SER A 603 74.05 -28.04 -46.11
C SER A 603 73.88 -28.23 -44.61
N SER A 604 74.91 -27.95 -43.81
CA SER A 604 74.82 -27.96 -42.35
C SER A 604 73.78 -26.94 -41.84
N GLN A 605 73.78 -25.70 -42.37
CA GLN A 605 72.80 -24.68 -42.00
C GLN A 605 71.36 -25.08 -42.39
N ILE A 606 71.17 -25.68 -43.57
CA ILE A 606 69.85 -26.17 -44.01
C ILE A 606 69.36 -27.28 -43.07
N ALA A 607 70.24 -28.21 -42.68
CA ALA A 607 69.88 -29.27 -41.74
C ALA A 607 69.42 -28.69 -40.39
N THR A 608 70.17 -27.75 -39.82
CA THR A 608 69.78 -27.07 -38.58
C THR A 608 68.45 -26.33 -38.73
N ALA A 609 68.27 -25.56 -39.81
CA ALA A 609 67.02 -24.83 -40.05
C ALA A 609 65.81 -25.77 -40.18
N ALA A 610 65.99 -26.92 -40.81
CA ALA A 610 64.95 -27.94 -40.94
C ALA A 610 64.60 -28.59 -39.59
N GLU A 611 65.58 -28.84 -38.71
CA GLU A 611 65.34 -29.30 -37.33
C GLU A 611 64.58 -28.24 -36.51
N GLU A 612 64.92 -26.95 -36.66
CA GLU A 612 64.14 -25.87 -36.02
C GLU A 612 62.70 -25.83 -36.52
N GLN A 613 62.51 -25.96 -37.84
CA GLN A 613 61.18 -26.01 -38.45
C GLN A 613 60.37 -27.20 -37.94
N SER A 614 60.99 -28.37 -37.75
CA SER A 614 60.33 -29.54 -37.17
C SER A 614 59.85 -29.27 -35.74
N ARG A 615 60.72 -28.70 -34.88
CA ARG A 615 60.37 -28.33 -33.50
C ARG A 615 59.21 -27.32 -33.43
N VAL A 616 59.25 -26.28 -34.25
CA VAL A 616 58.17 -25.28 -34.33
C VAL A 616 56.88 -25.93 -34.81
N THR A 617 56.94 -26.82 -35.81
CA THR A 617 55.78 -27.53 -36.32
C THR A 617 55.13 -28.41 -35.22
N GLU A 618 55.94 -29.08 -34.40
CA GLU A 618 55.45 -29.89 -33.27
C GLU A 618 54.81 -29.04 -32.17
N GLU A 619 55.34 -27.85 -31.91
CA GLU A 619 54.71 -26.87 -31.01
C GLU A 619 53.36 -26.38 -31.55
N ILE A 620 53.29 -25.99 -32.83
CA ILE A 620 52.03 -25.58 -33.45
C ILE A 620 51.02 -26.74 -33.44
N ASN A 621 51.46 -27.97 -33.70
CA ASN A 621 50.57 -29.14 -33.65
C ASN A 621 49.96 -29.33 -32.24
N ARG A 622 50.77 -29.19 -31.18
CA ARG A 622 50.27 -29.20 -29.79
C ARG A 622 49.24 -28.10 -29.53
N ASN A 623 49.48 -26.90 -30.05
CA ASN A 623 48.53 -25.78 -29.94
C ASN A 623 47.22 -26.07 -30.68
N MET A 624 47.29 -26.67 -31.87
CA MET A 624 46.09 -27.05 -32.63
C MET A 624 45.27 -28.14 -31.94
N VAL A 625 45.91 -29.09 -31.27
CA VAL A 625 45.20 -30.07 -30.42
C VAL A 625 44.46 -29.36 -29.28
N SER A 626 45.10 -28.40 -28.62
CA SER A 626 44.44 -27.61 -27.57
C SER A 626 43.27 -26.78 -28.11
N ILE A 627 43.40 -26.20 -29.31
CA ILE A 627 42.31 -25.49 -29.99
C ILE A 627 41.14 -26.44 -30.30
N ARG A 628 41.43 -27.65 -30.79
CA ARG A 628 40.40 -28.67 -31.04
C ARG A 628 39.64 -29.03 -29.76
N ASP A 629 40.33 -29.19 -28.64
CA ASP A 629 39.69 -29.49 -27.35
C ASP A 629 38.82 -28.31 -26.87
N MET A 630 39.27 -27.06 -27.05
CA MET A 630 38.45 -25.88 -26.78
C MET A 630 37.21 -25.80 -27.67
N LEU A 631 37.33 -26.14 -28.96
CA LEU A 631 36.20 -26.18 -29.88
C LEU A 631 35.16 -27.23 -29.44
N ASN A 632 35.60 -28.41 -29.01
CA ASN A 632 34.70 -29.44 -28.47
C ASN A 632 33.94 -28.93 -27.23
N LEU A 633 34.63 -28.25 -26.31
CA LEU A 633 34.00 -27.64 -25.14
C LEU A 633 32.99 -26.54 -25.51
N LEU A 634 33.29 -25.73 -26.54
CA LEU A 634 32.38 -24.70 -27.03
C LEU A 634 31.14 -25.30 -27.69
N VAL A 635 31.28 -26.41 -28.42
CA VAL A 635 30.15 -27.15 -28.98
C VAL A 635 29.25 -27.70 -27.87
N GLU A 636 29.83 -28.29 -26.82
CA GLU A 636 29.09 -28.77 -25.65
C GLU A 636 28.34 -27.63 -24.94
N ASN A 637 29.02 -26.51 -24.69
CA ASN A 637 28.41 -25.32 -24.08
C ASN A 637 27.28 -24.73 -24.94
N GLY A 638 27.44 -24.74 -26.27
CA GLY A 638 26.38 -24.38 -27.20
C GLY A 638 25.15 -25.26 -27.04
N GLY A 639 25.33 -26.57 -26.95
CA GLY A 639 24.25 -27.53 -26.69
C GLY A 639 23.55 -27.30 -25.33
N ASN A 640 24.32 -27.03 -24.28
CA ASN A 640 23.77 -26.71 -22.96
C ASN A 640 22.96 -25.40 -22.96
N THR A 641 23.40 -24.42 -23.75
CA THR A 641 22.70 -23.13 -23.92
C THR A 641 21.37 -23.33 -24.66
N GLU A 642 21.36 -24.13 -25.73
CA GLU A 642 20.15 -24.50 -26.48
C GLU A 642 19.13 -25.20 -25.57
N GLN A 643 19.57 -26.19 -24.78
CA GLN A 643 18.73 -26.90 -23.81
C GLN A 643 18.12 -25.94 -22.76
N SER A 644 18.92 -25.00 -22.26
CA SER A 644 18.48 -24.02 -21.26
C SER A 644 17.48 -23.03 -21.85
N ALA A 645 17.74 -22.54 -23.06
CA ALA A 645 16.82 -21.67 -23.80
C ALA A 645 15.49 -22.37 -24.09
N ALA A 646 15.51 -23.64 -24.50
CA ALA A 646 14.30 -24.44 -24.71
C ALA A 646 13.49 -24.62 -23.41
N THR A 647 14.17 -24.85 -22.29
CA THR A 647 13.54 -24.96 -20.96
C THR A 647 12.89 -23.64 -20.55
N LEU A 648 13.61 -22.51 -20.69
CA LEU A 648 13.09 -21.16 -20.42
C LEU A 648 11.89 -20.84 -21.32
N LEU A 649 11.94 -21.20 -22.60
CA LEU A 649 10.82 -21.02 -23.52
C LEU A 649 9.59 -21.82 -23.08
N GLY A 650 9.80 -23.05 -22.62
CA GLY A 650 8.76 -23.88 -22.02
C GLY A 650 8.11 -23.23 -20.79
N SER A 651 8.93 -22.77 -19.83
CA SER A 651 8.44 -22.06 -18.63
C SER A 651 7.73 -20.75 -18.98
N ASN A 652 8.24 -20.00 -19.94
CA ASN A 652 7.64 -18.75 -20.40
C ASN A 652 6.28 -18.99 -21.07
N ARG A 653 6.14 -20.06 -21.88
CA ARG A 653 4.86 -20.50 -22.45
C ARG A 653 3.85 -20.91 -21.37
N GLN A 654 4.30 -21.60 -20.32
CA GLN A 654 3.44 -21.92 -19.18
C GLN A 654 2.96 -20.66 -18.46
N LEU A 655 3.84 -19.69 -18.23
CA LEU A 655 3.48 -18.41 -17.63
C LEU A 655 2.46 -17.66 -18.50
N LEU A 656 2.70 -17.58 -19.81
CA LEU A 656 1.78 -16.97 -20.78
C LEU A 656 0.41 -17.67 -20.76
N ALA A 657 0.38 -19.01 -20.71
CA ALA A 657 -0.87 -19.77 -20.61
C ALA A 657 -1.63 -19.51 -19.31
N LEU A 658 -0.92 -19.35 -18.19
CA LEU A 658 -1.52 -18.96 -16.90
C LEU A 658 -2.11 -17.55 -16.95
N VAL A 659 -1.43 -16.61 -17.59
CA VAL A 659 -1.91 -15.23 -17.76
C VAL A 659 -3.10 -15.18 -18.72
N HIS A 660 -3.08 -15.94 -19.82
CA HIS A 660 -4.19 -16.03 -20.78
C HIS A 660 -5.47 -16.66 -20.22
N ARG A 661 -5.41 -17.32 -19.05
CA ARG A 661 -6.64 -17.70 -18.34
C ARG A 661 -7.42 -16.48 -17.87
N PHE A 662 -6.75 -15.37 -17.59
CA PHE A 662 -7.39 -14.11 -17.26
C PHE A 662 -7.81 -13.40 -18.54
N LYS A 663 -9.08 -13.01 -18.62
CA LYS A 663 -9.57 -12.15 -19.69
C LYS A 663 -9.33 -10.71 -19.26
N VAL A 664 -8.45 -10.03 -19.99
CA VAL A 664 -7.91 -8.71 -19.67
C VAL A 664 -8.50 -7.66 -20.59
#